data_AF-R5BAG8-F1
#
_entry.id   AF-R5BAG8-F1
#
_cell.length_a   1.000
_cell.length_b   1.000
_cell.length_c   1.000
_cell.angle_alpha   90.00
_cell.angle_beta   90.00
_cell.angle_gamma   90.00
#
_symmetry.space_group_name_H-M   'P 1'
#
loop_
_entity.id
_entity.type
_entity.pdbx_description
1 polymer ?
#
loop_
_entity_poly.entity_id
_entity_poly.type
_entity_poly.pdbx_seq_one_letter_code
_entity_poly.pdbx_strand_id
1 'polypeptide(L)'
;MAHDEWDDIETPEGGSGDEELNEAPIDETTAKSSGKYDKLLSSDSKKYKLSGMFKDWFLDYSSYVILQRAVPHIVDGLKPVQRRVLHAMFRMDDGSYTKVANIVGQAMQYHPHGDQSILGALVQLGQKGLLIDCQGNWGNILTGDSNAAPRYIEARLSKFAKEVVFDPKITNWMTSYDGRNQEPTELPVRFPLLLAQGTEGIAVGMASKILPHNFNELIDASIKILQGEDFTIYPDFPTGGSADCSNYKDGARGGSVKVRARIEKIDKNTVAVTEIPYGKTSHVLIDSILKAKDKGKIKIKKIEDMTTEKVEILIHLPNDVSPDKTIDALYAFTDCECNIAPNACVIVDNKPQFLSVKDILIYDTNHTRDLLKWQLEIRLAELEDQWHYTSLERIFFENKVYKILEQNQSSWERQLEDVFAEMKTYQDILRREILMEDIEKLVEKPVRKISKFDTKAIDEKIAAIEAEMQTVKDNIENITRYTIDWFRMLGAKYGKPFVRQTEITAFESIAVTKVVSNNAKLYANYEEGFVGINMKKDDNGVYVCDCSDLSEVIVIGKDGKYRITKVTDKAFFWKDLLYVGVFNRGDGRTIYNVIYREGKSSVSYAKRFAITSVTRDKDYDITTGEEGSKILWFSVNHNGEAESVRIYLRPRPKLKKTQMEYDFSTLAIKGKASRGNLVSKNPIARIQLKSKGVSTIGGKDIWYDADIQKLNDEQRGQYLGEFGPEDKVLAIFKDGTFYTTSFDVSNRYQGDVISIEKFDPNKTYTALYYDGAAKAFYVKRFSFILSDNTPLSFIAPGSKSYLVALSEDKHPQFQVIFGGKYEHRDPENVDAEEYIAKKGYSAKGKKCHQYDLKEVRFIEPLHKPEDDIDDEPLDIIEPMDQDSDTPEVQDIPDVKETTGGDDSQTSAATLLGSGDIPDITDIDEPTLF
;
A
#
# COMPACT_ATOMS: atom_id res chain seq x y z
N MET A 1 20.39 34.33 -25.03
CA MET A 1 19.96 35.74 -24.87
C MET A 1 19.12 35.81 -23.61
N ALA A 2 19.54 36.46 -22.52
CA ALA A 2 20.86 37.03 -22.25
C ALA A 2 21.57 36.24 -21.13
N HIS A 3 22.86 36.51 -20.96
CA HIS A 3 23.71 36.02 -19.89
C HIS A 3 24.45 37.24 -19.31
N ASP A 4 25.11 37.05 -18.16
CA ASP A 4 26.12 37.96 -17.57
C ASP A 4 25.60 39.21 -16.80
N GLU A 5 26.53 39.94 -16.18
CA GLU A 5 26.37 41.12 -15.28
C GLU A 5 25.87 40.89 -13.83
N TRP A 6 26.50 39.98 -13.06
CA TRP A 6 26.50 39.99 -11.58
C TRP A 6 27.88 39.59 -10.99
N ASP A 7 28.92 40.33 -11.37
CA ASP A 7 30.19 40.41 -10.64
C ASP A 7 30.33 41.83 -10.03
N ASP A 8 31.34 42.05 -9.17
CA ASP A 8 31.65 43.28 -8.41
C ASP A 8 30.82 43.58 -7.13
N ILE A 9 31.07 42.81 -6.06
CA ILE A 9 31.04 43.34 -4.67
C ILE A 9 32.30 42.84 -3.93
N GLU A 10 33.17 43.76 -3.52
CA GLU A 10 34.39 43.47 -2.75
C GLU A 10 34.07 43.01 -1.32
N THR A 11 34.85 42.04 -0.81
CA THR A 11 34.83 41.61 0.60
C THR A 11 35.87 42.38 1.43
N PRO A 12 35.48 43.11 2.49
CA PRO A 12 36.43 43.64 3.47
C PRO A 12 36.94 42.53 4.40
N GLU A 13 38.26 42.41 4.54
CA GLU A 13 38.89 41.50 5.50
C GLU A 13 38.91 42.07 6.94
N GLY A 14 39.07 41.17 7.92
CA GLY A 14 39.90 41.42 9.11
C GLY A 14 39.36 42.39 10.19
N GLY A 15 38.64 41.84 11.17
CA GLY A 15 38.32 42.53 12.42
C GLY A 15 38.21 41.56 13.60
N SER A 16 39.34 41.22 14.22
CA SER A 16 39.39 40.31 15.37
C SER A 16 38.97 41.00 16.68
N GLY A 17 38.12 40.34 17.46
CA GLY A 17 37.75 40.79 18.81
C GLY A 17 36.94 39.71 19.53
N ASP A 18 37.61 38.91 20.36
CA ASP A 18 36.96 37.97 21.26
C ASP A 18 36.40 38.74 22.48
N GLU A 19 35.09 38.65 22.71
CA GLU A 19 34.47 38.99 24.00
C GLU A 19 33.59 37.83 24.44
N GLU A 20 33.93 37.24 25.59
CA GLU A 20 33.17 36.15 26.20
C GLU A 20 31.83 36.66 26.76
N LEU A 21 30.72 36.30 26.10
CA LEU A 21 29.38 36.55 26.63
C LEU A 21 29.07 35.59 27.78
N ASN A 22 29.44 36.00 29.00
CA ASN A 22 28.95 35.36 30.23
C ASN A 22 27.41 35.47 30.29
N GLU A 23 26.73 34.34 30.43
CA GLU A 23 25.28 34.29 30.58
C GLU A 23 24.84 34.72 31.99
N ALA A 24 23.79 35.52 32.06
CA ALA A 24 22.99 35.73 33.25
C ALA A 24 21.50 35.82 32.84
N PRO A 25 20.57 35.19 33.56
CA PRO A 25 19.15 35.19 33.18
C PRO A 25 18.57 36.60 33.27
N ILE A 26 17.81 36.99 32.25
CA ILE A 26 17.16 38.32 32.19
C ILE A 26 15.86 38.28 32.99
N ASP A 27 15.81 39.04 34.08
CA ASP A 27 14.61 39.30 34.86
C ASP A 27 13.65 40.23 34.06
N GLU A 28 12.44 39.75 33.76
CA GLU A 28 11.46 40.47 32.93
C GLU A 28 10.83 41.72 33.61
N THR A 29 11.10 41.97 34.90
CA THR A 29 10.42 43.03 35.68
C THR A 29 10.72 44.48 35.25
N THR A 30 11.59 44.72 34.26
CA THR A 30 11.90 46.08 33.76
C THR A 30 11.76 46.29 32.25
N ALA A 31 10.72 45.69 31.64
CA ALA A 31 10.24 46.02 30.29
C ALA A 31 9.71 47.47 30.16
N LYS A 32 10.61 48.47 30.23
CA LYS A 32 10.30 49.87 29.89
C LYS A 32 9.85 49.95 28.44
N SER A 33 8.76 50.68 28.18
CA SER A 33 8.35 51.04 26.84
C SER A 33 9.53 51.66 26.09
N SER A 34 9.83 51.15 24.89
CA SER A 34 11.10 51.45 24.25
C SER A 34 11.14 52.90 23.77
N GLY A 35 11.99 53.73 24.39
CA GLY A 35 12.23 55.14 24.02
C GLY A 35 12.80 55.35 22.60
N LYS A 36 12.89 54.28 21.79
CA LYS A 36 12.99 54.33 20.33
C LYS A 36 11.83 55.10 19.71
N TYR A 37 10.61 55.00 20.26
CA TYR A 37 9.43 55.67 19.71
C TYR A 37 9.40 57.18 19.96
N ASP A 38 9.78 57.67 21.15
CA ASP A 38 9.90 59.12 21.38
C ASP A 38 11.02 59.74 20.54
N LYS A 39 12.12 58.99 20.32
CA LYS A 39 13.20 59.36 19.38
C LYS A 39 12.81 59.31 17.90
N LEU A 40 11.62 58.80 17.54
CA LEU A 40 11.07 58.88 16.18
C LEU A 40 10.28 60.19 15.94
N LEU A 41 9.87 60.90 16.99
CA LEU A 41 9.11 62.14 16.91
C LEU A 41 9.97 63.41 17.13
N SER A 42 11.18 63.26 17.68
CA SER A 42 12.15 64.37 17.78
C SER A 42 12.60 64.84 16.39
N SER A 43 12.44 66.12 16.09
CA SER A 43 12.50 66.71 14.75
C SER A 43 13.93 66.95 14.21
N ASP A 44 14.72 65.88 14.04
CA ASP A 44 16.04 65.93 13.39
C ASP A 44 16.18 64.87 12.29
N SER A 45 16.40 65.31 11.04
CA SER A 45 16.15 64.53 9.82
C SER A 45 17.32 63.64 9.39
N LYS A 46 17.64 62.61 10.18
CA LYS A 46 18.49 61.51 9.69
C LYS A 46 17.76 60.68 8.62
N LYS A 47 18.37 60.56 7.44
CA LYS A 47 17.85 59.75 6.31
C LYS A 47 17.91 58.26 6.64
N TYR A 48 16.82 57.70 7.16
CA TYR A 48 16.66 56.25 7.30
C TYR A 48 16.60 55.58 5.92
N LYS A 49 17.48 54.60 5.66
CA LYS A 49 17.44 53.81 4.42
C LYS A 49 16.31 52.80 4.50
N LEU A 50 15.27 53.01 3.68
CA LEU A 50 14.06 52.18 3.62
C LEU A 50 14.34 50.67 3.49
N SER A 51 15.38 50.30 2.74
CA SER A 51 15.81 48.90 2.55
C SER A 51 16.30 48.20 3.83
N GLY A 52 16.89 48.94 4.79
CA GLY A 52 17.29 48.39 6.08
C GLY A 52 16.06 48.03 6.91
N MET A 53 15.12 48.97 7.03
CA MET A 53 13.89 48.78 7.82
C MET A 53 13.04 47.60 7.29
N PHE A 54 12.92 47.45 5.97
CA PHE A 54 12.26 46.28 5.38
C PHE A 54 13.00 44.97 5.63
N LYS A 55 14.34 44.95 5.61
CA LYS A 55 15.13 43.75 5.95
C LYS A 55 14.85 43.33 7.40
N ASP A 56 14.96 44.28 8.34
CA ASP A 56 14.84 44.01 9.76
C ASP A 56 13.41 43.53 10.11
N TRP A 57 12.37 44.25 9.66
CA TRP A 57 10.98 43.83 9.86
C TRP A 57 10.63 42.48 9.21
N PHE A 58 11.22 42.17 8.05
CA PHE A 58 11.02 40.88 7.40
C PHE A 58 11.73 39.74 8.15
N LEU A 59 12.90 39.99 8.73
CA LEU A 59 13.61 39.02 9.58
C LEU A 59 12.86 38.77 10.89
N ASP A 60 12.37 39.81 11.57
CA ASP A 60 11.55 39.69 12.79
C ASP A 60 10.29 38.84 12.51
N TYR A 61 9.54 39.20 11.47
CA TYR A 61 8.33 38.47 11.06
C TYR A 61 8.62 37.02 10.66
N SER A 62 9.67 36.78 9.88
CA SER A 62 10.04 35.43 9.42
C SER A 62 10.45 34.54 10.59
N SER A 63 11.26 35.07 11.51
CA SER A 63 11.72 34.35 12.70
C SER A 63 10.54 33.97 13.60
N TYR A 64 9.61 34.90 13.83
CA TYR A 64 8.36 34.63 14.55
C TYR A 64 7.49 33.57 13.85
N VAL A 65 7.30 33.65 12.52
CA VAL A 65 6.49 32.66 11.78
C VAL A 65 7.13 31.27 11.79
N ILE A 66 8.45 31.17 11.71
CA ILE A 66 9.18 29.89 11.80
C ILE A 66 9.02 29.30 13.22
N LEU A 67 9.47 30.03 14.24
CA LEU A 67 9.61 29.51 15.60
C LEU A 67 8.29 29.44 16.39
N GLN A 68 7.39 30.39 16.21
CA GLN A 68 6.19 30.56 17.05
C GLN A 68 4.88 30.17 16.35
N ARG A 69 4.93 29.58 15.14
CA ARG A 69 3.71 29.26 14.38
C ARG A 69 3.78 28.03 13.48
N ALA A 70 4.79 27.91 12.61
CA ALA A 70 4.74 26.97 11.50
C ALA A 70 5.36 25.59 11.78
N VAL A 71 6.51 25.58 12.45
CA VAL A 71 7.35 24.39 12.72
C VAL A 71 7.04 23.85 14.13
N PRO A 72 7.00 22.52 14.36
CA PRO A 72 6.88 21.94 15.71
C PRO A 72 8.16 22.14 16.54
N HIS A 73 8.05 22.08 17.87
CA HIS A 73 9.23 21.79 18.70
C HIS A 73 9.57 20.31 18.65
N ILE A 74 10.85 19.94 18.82
CA ILE A 74 11.25 18.53 18.87
C ILE A 74 10.69 17.83 20.12
N VAL A 75 10.84 18.44 21.31
CA VAL A 75 10.53 17.85 22.63
C VAL A 75 9.10 17.33 22.78
N ASP A 76 8.10 18.09 22.32
CA ASP A 76 6.68 17.70 22.43
C ASP A 76 6.01 17.40 21.09
N GLY A 77 6.67 17.69 19.96
CA GLY A 77 6.11 17.56 18.63
C GLY A 77 5.00 18.57 18.27
N LEU A 78 4.72 19.54 19.13
CA LEU A 78 3.57 20.43 19.01
C LEU A 78 3.95 21.82 18.49
N LYS A 79 2.99 22.45 17.83
CA LYS A 79 3.02 23.89 17.53
C LYS A 79 2.47 24.68 18.73
N PRO A 80 2.89 25.93 18.98
CA PRO A 80 2.45 26.69 20.16
C PRO A 80 0.92 26.82 20.33
N VAL A 81 0.15 26.90 19.24
CA VAL A 81 -1.33 26.89 19.30
C VAL A 81 -1.89 25.56 19.83
N GLN A 82 -1.28 24.43 19.47
CA GLN A 82 -1.68 23.10 19.95
C GLN A 82 -1.32 22.91 21.42
N ARG A 83 -0.11 23.33 21.82
CA ARG A 83 0.35 23.36 23.22
C ARG A 83 -0.59 24.16 24.13
N ARG A 84 -0.97 25.37 23.70
CA ARG A 84 -1.89 26.26 24.43
C ARG A 84 -3.33 25.72 24.52
N VAL A 85 -3.83 25.09 23.45
CA VAL A 85 -5.13 24.37 23.48
C VAL A 85 -5.10 23.24 24.51
N LEU A 86 -4.06 22.41 24.49
CA LEU A 86 -3.91 21.27 25.41
C LEU A 86 -3.76 21.73 26.87
N HIS A 87 -2.99 22.79 27.13
CA HIS A 87 -2.90 23.43 28.46
C HIS A 87 -4.25 23.97 28.96
N ALA A 88 -4.98 24.70 28.10
CA ALA A 88 -6.31 25.21 28.45
C ALA A 88 -7.31 24.08 28.75
N MET A 89 -7.25 22.96 28.00
CA MET A 89 -8.04 21.77 28.28
C MET A 89 -7.65 21.12 29.62
N PHE A 90 -6.36 20.99 29.92
CA PHE A 90 -5.87 20.42 31.19
C PHE A 90 -6.30 21.27 32.40
N ARG A 91 -6.24 22.59 32.28
CA ARG A 91 -6.67 23.55 33.31
C ARG A 91 -8.17 23.53 33.62
N MET A 92 -9.01 22.95 32.75
CA MET A 92 -10.46 22.82 32.96
C MET A 92 -10.94 21.37 33.11
N ASP A 93 -10.02 20.40 33.15
CA ASP A 93 -10.36 18.98 33.10
C ASP A 93 -11.00 18.48 34.41
N ASP A 94 -12.30 18.20 34.36
CA ASP A 94 -13.06 17.50 35.41
C ASP A 94 -13.31 16.02 35.05
N GLY A 95 -12.85 15.57 33.88
CA GLY A 95 -13.13 14.25 33.30
C GLY A 95 -14.43 14.15 32.47
N SER A 96 -15.28 15.18 32.50
CA SER A 96 -16.49 15.29 31.70
C SER A 96 -16.19 15.75 30.27
N TYR A 97 -17.16 15.59 29.37
CA TYR A 97 -17.09 16.18 28.04
C TYR A 97 -17.43 17.68 28.10
N THR A 98 -16.52 18.54 27.64
CA THR A 98 -16.70 19.99 27.63
C THR A 98 -17.01 20.48 26.21
N LYS A 99 -17.98 21.40 26.10
CA LYS A 99 -18.34 22.09 24.84
C LYS A 99 -17.12 22.79 24.26
N VAL A 100 -16.83 22.54 22.97
CA VAL A 100 -15.65 23.10 22.29
C VAL A 100 -15.64 24.63 22.29
N ALA A 101 -16.80 25.28 22.25
CA ALA A 101 -16.93 26.73 22.40
C ALA A 101 -16.30 27.27 23.72
N ASN A 102 -16.41 26.52 24.83
CA ASN A 102 -15.75 26.89 26.09
C ASN A 102 -14.24 26.64 26.01
N ILE A 103 -13.82 25.50 25.46
CA ILE A 103 -12.38 25.17 25.27
C ILE A 103 -11.66 26.28 24.49
N VAL A 104 -12.25 26.70 23.36
CA VAL A 104 -11.73 27.80 22.55
C VAL A 104 -11.71 29.12 23.33
N GLY A 105 -12.77 29.45 24.06
CA GLY A 105 -12.85 30.66 24.89
C GLY A 105 -11.81 30.74 26.02
N GLN A 106 -11.46 29.62 26.65
CA GLN A 106 -10.35 29.60 27.62
C GLN A 106 -8.99 29.66 26.92
N ALA A 107 -8.80 28.94 25.81
CA ALA A 107 -7.55 28.95 25.05
C ALA A 107 -7.18 30.34 24.48
N MET A 108 -8.16 31.23 24.25
CA MET A 108 -7.92 32.63 23.89
C MET A 108 -7.13 33.42 24.95
N GLN A 109 -7.13 33.02 26.23
CA GLN A 109 -6.28 33.63 27.28
C GLN A 109 -4.78 33.39 27.06
N TYR A 110 -4.45 32.43 26.18
CA TYR A 110 -3.08 32.05 25.82
C TYR A 110 -2.78 32.37 24.35
N HIS A 111 -3.78 32.31 23.46
CA HIS A 111 -3.59 32.46 22.02
C HIS A 111 -4.44 33.61 21.41
N PRO A 112 -3.88 34.83 21.24
CA PRO A 112 -4.64 36.02 20.84
C PRO A 112 -4.98 36.12 19.34
N HIS A 113 -4.89 35.02 18.58
CA HIS A 113 -4.99 35.00 17.11
C HIS A 113 -6.34 34.45 16.58
N GLY A 114 -7.42 34.76 17.30
CA GLY A 114 -8.80 34.43 16.90
C GLY A 114 -9.27 33.03 17.28
N ASP A 115 -10.59 32.85 17.36
CA ASP A 115 -11.27 31.60 17.70
C ASP A 115 -11.10 30.51 16.63
N GLN A 116 -11.14 30.89 15.36
CA GLN A 116 -11.05 29.97 14.22
C GLN A 116 -9.70 29.21 14.14
N SER A 117 -8.59 29.87 14.50
CA SER A 117 -7.26 29.24 14.47
C SER A 117 -7.09 28.20 15.58
N ILE A 118 -7.59 28.52 16.78
CA ILE A 118 -7.67 27.64 17.95
C ILE A 118 -8.58 26.45 17.64
N LEU A 119 -9.76 26.69 17.05
CA LEU A 119 -10.71 25.65 16.64
C LEU A 119 -10.08 24.69 15.62
N GLY A 120 -9.42 25.21 14.58
CA GLY A 120 -8.76 24.37 13.57
C GLY A 120 -7.66 23.48 14.17
N ALA A 121 -6.84 24.03 15.07
CA ALA A 121 -5.82 23.26 15.79
C ALA A 121 -6.43 22.17 16.68
N LEU A 122 -7.51 22.48 17.40
CA LEU A 122 -8.23 21.54 18.26
C LEU A 122 -8.91 20.41 17.44
N VAL A 123 -9.55 20.74 16.32
CA VAL A 123 -10.17 19.75 15.41
C VAL A 123 -9.10 18.83 14.80
N GLN A 124 -7.96 19.38 14.37
CA GLN A 124 -6.85 18.58 13.86
C GLN A 124 -6.23 17.64 14.91
N LEU A 125 -6.21 18.02 16.19
CA LEU A 125 -5.77 17.13 17.28
C LEU A 125 -6.84 16.06 17.59
N GLY A 126 -8.12 16.43 17.57
CA GLY A 126 -9.25 15.53 17.82
C GLY A 126 -9.39 14.43 16.76
N GLN A 127 -9.28 14.79 15.48
CA GLN A 127 -9.35 13.85 14.35
C GLN A 127 -8.24 12.77 14.36
N LYS A 128 -7.16 12.95 15.15
CA LYS A 128 -6.10 11.94 15.33
C LYS A 128 -6.38 10.92 16.44
N GLY A 129 -7.44 11.10 17.24
CA GLY A 129 -7.90 10.14 18.26
C GLY A 129 -6.97 9.83 19.45
N LEU A 130 -5.73 10.32 19.45
CA LEU A 130 -4.71 9.95 20.45
C LEU A 130 -4.80 10.78 21.75
N LEU A 131 -4.90 12.11 21.63
CA LEU A 131 -4.82 13.02 22.79
C LEU A 131 -6.17 13.50 23.33
N ILE A 132 -7.22 13.40 22.52
CA ILE A 132 -8.51 14.04 22.77
C ILE A 132 -9.61 13.03 22.48
N ASP A 133 -10.48 12.80 23.47
CA ASP A 133 -11.73 12.06 23.25
C ASP A 133 -12.74 13.05 22.65
N CYS A 134 -13.27 12.76 21.46
CA CYS A 134 -14.21 13.61 20.73
C CYS A 134 -15.65 13.08 20.78
N GLN A 135 -16.63 13.99 20.83
CA GLN A 135 -18.06 13.69 20.73
C GLN A 135 -18.79 14.69 19.81
N GLY A 136 -19.72 14.19 19.00
CA GLY A 136 -20.41 14.94 17.94
C GLY A 136 -19.73 14.80 16.56
N ASN A 137 -20.15 15.61 15.58
CA ASN A 137 -19.54 15.59 14.23
C ASN A 137 -18.29 16.50 14.17
N TRP A 138 -17.10 15.87 14.18
CA TRP A 138 -15.79 16.52 14.09
C TRP A 138 -15.25 16.69 12.66
N GLY A 139 -16.10 16.53 11.65
CA GLY A 139 -15.70 16.48 10.24
C GLY A 139 -15.16 15.10 9.86
N ASN A 140 -14.91 14.88 8.58
CA ASN A 140 -14.46 13.59 8.05
C ASN A 140 -13.20 13.77 7.19
N ILE A 141 -12.12 13.07 7.55
CA ILE A 141 -10.84 13.12 6.82
C ILE A 141 -10.93 12.47 5.44
N LEU A 142 -11.92 11.60 5.20
CA LEU A 142 -12.08 10.86 3.95
C LEU A 142 -12.80 11.67 2.87
N THR A 143 -13.88 12.39 3.22
CA THR A 143 -14.61 13.27 2.29
C THR A 143 -14.02 14.68 2.23
N GLY A 144 -13.47 15.16 3.35
CA GLY A 144 -13.09 16.55 3.56
C GLY A 144 -14.19 17.41 4.22
N ASP A 145 -15.25 16.78 4.73
CA ASP A 145 -16.35 17.50 5.40
C ASP A 145 -15.87 18.29 6.61
N SER A 146 -16.31 19.54 6.70
CA SER A 146 -16.02 20.43 7.81
C SER A 146 -16.70 20.00 9.11
N ASN A 147 -16.05 20.24 10.25
CA ASN A 147 -16.63 19.97 11.56
C ASN A 147 -17.90 20.79 11.83
N ALA A 148 -18.79 20.25 12.66
CA ALA A 148 -19.93 20.99 13.16
C ALA A 148 -19.49 22.16 14.07
N ALA A 149 -20.35 23.18 14.19
CA ALA A 149 -20.02 24.39 14.93
C ALA A 149 -19.68 24.11 16.42
N PRO A 150 -18.75 24.87 17.05
CA PRO A 150 -18.23 24.63 18.42
C PRO A 150 -19.24 24.45 19.56
N ARG A 151 -20.50 24.83 19.35
CA ARG A 151 -21.62 24.68 20.30
C ARG A 151 -22.25 23.28 20.28
N TYR A 152 -22.04 22.49 19.22
CA TYR A 152 -22.61 21.15 19.05
C TYR A 152 -21.61 20.03 19.33
N ILE A 153 -20.32 20.28 19.13
CA ILE A 153 -19.23 19.33 19.44
C ILE A 153 -18.68 19.51 20.86
N GLU A 154 -18.21 18.40 21.42
CA GLU A 154 -17.65 18.28 22.76
C GLU A 154 -16.34 17.49 22.74
N ALA A 155 -15.42 17.83 23.65
CA ALA A 155 -14.14 17.16 23.82
C ALA A 155 -13.71 17.10 25.29
N ARG A 156 -12.78 16.17 25.56
CA ARG A 156 -11.97 16.14 26.78
C ARG A 156 -10.59 15.56 26.47
N LEU A 157 -9.63 15.69 27.38
CA LEU A 157 -8.35 15.00 27.24
C LEU A 157 -8.52 13.48 27.37
N SER A 158 -7.85 12.73 26.50
CA SER A 158 -7.83 11.27 26.59
C SER A 158 -7.06 10.81 27.83
N LYS A 159 -7.32 9.57 28.29
CA LYS A 159 -6.57 9.00 29.42
C LYS A 159 -5.07 8.92 29.15
N PHE A 160 -4.68 8.70 27.89
CA PHE A 160 -3.29 8.69 27.45
C PHE A 160 -2.66 10.08 27.61
N ALA A 161 -3.33 11.14 27.13
CA ALA A 161 -2.81 12.51 27.25
C ALA A 161 -2.52 12.90 28.70
N LYS A 162 -3.46 12.64 29.62
CA LYS A 162 -3.33 12.99 31.05
C LYS A 162 -2.14 12.33 31.75
N GLU A 163 -1.72 11.15 31.28
CA GLU A 163 -0.63 10.37 31.87
C GLU A 163 0.73 10.66 31.18
N VAL A 164 0.70 10.95 29.88
CA VAL A 164 1.92 11.01 29.03
C VAL A 164 2.35 12.43 28.68
N VAL A 165 1.43 13.39 28.55
CA VAL A 165 1.71 14.75 28.04
C VAL A 165 1.87 15.79 29.15
N PHE A 166 1.24 15.58 30.32
CA PHE A 166 1.20 16.57 31.39
C PHE A 166 1.87 16.08 32.67
N ASP A 167 2.71 16.94 33.24
CA ASP A 167 3.21 16.80 34.60
C ASP A 167 3.66 18.17 35.16
N PRO A 168 2.83 18.82 36.01
CA PRO A 168 3.13 20.16 36.50
C PRO A 168 4.46 20.31 37.27
N LYS A 169 5.07 19.22 37.76
CA LYS A 169 6.31 19.25 38.55
C LYS A 169 7.58 19.34 37.69
N ILE A 170 7.52 18.83 36.46
CA ILE A 170 8.64 18.84 35.47
C ILE A 170 8.30 19.70 34.23
N THR A 171 7.22 20.48 34.28
CA THR A 171 6.87 21.46 33.25
C THR A 171 7.66 22.75 33.45
N ASN A 172 8.33 23.22 32.39
CA ASN A 172 8.91 24.56 32.38
C ASN A 172 7.83 25.60 32.06
N TRP A 173 7.69 26.61 32.93
CA TRP A 173 6.64 27.63 32.86
C TRP A 173 7.15 28.97 32.33
N MET A 174 6.31 29.65 31.54
CA MET A 174 6.51 31.03 31.10
C MET A 174 5.22 31.84 31.24
N THR A 175 5.37 33.16 31.37
CA THR A 175 4.23 34.08 31.52
C THR A 175 3.41 34.20 30.23
N SER A 176 2.08 34.26 30.34
CA SER A 176 1.18 34.50 29.21
C SER A 176 1.42 35.87 28.58
N TYR A 177 1.02 36.03 27.31
CA TYR A 177 1.19 37.27 26.54
C TYR A 177 0.53 38.52 27.17
N ASP A 178 -0.40 38.33 28.12
CA ASP A 178 -1.10 39.40 28.84
C ASP A 178 -0.60 39.62 30.29
N GLY A 179 0.41 38.86 30.73
CA GLY A 179 1.01 38.96 32.06
C GLY A 179 0.21 38.32 33.21
N ARG A 180 -0.92 37.64 32.94
CA ARG A 180 -1.86 37.20 33.99
C ARG A 180 -1.86 35.71 34.32
N ASN A 181 -1.38 34.87 33.42
CA ASN A 181 -1.35 33.42 33.57
C ASN A 181 0.07 32.89 33.36
N GLN A 182 0.27 31.62 33.71
CA GLN A 182 1.43 30.84 33.30
C GLN A 182 0.99 29.82 32.24
N GLU A 183 1.82 29.62 31.22
CA GLU A 183 1.70 28.60 30.19
C GLU A 183 2.98 27.76 30.09
N PRO A 184 2.89 26.48 29.69
CA PRO A 184 4.08 25.66 29.48
C PRO A 184 4.85 26.20 28.27
N THR A 185 6.15 26.45 28.44
CA THR A 185 7.07 26.72 27.33
C THR A 185 7.04 25.53 26.37
N GLU A 186 7.13 24.33 26.93
CA GLU A 186 7.11 23.00 26.31
C GLU A 186 6.36 22.03 27.23
N LEU A 187 5.72 21.00 26.68
CA LEU A 187 5.07 19.96 27.47
C LEU A 187 6.02 18.77 27.72
N PRO A 188 6.08 18.20 28.94
CA PRO A 188 7.00 17.10 29.28
C PRO A 188 6.45 15.76 28.75
N VAL A 189 6.51 15.55 27.43
CA VAL A 189 5.89 14.40 26.78
C VAL A 189 6.75 13.14 26.89
N ARG A 190 6.25 12.13 27.61
CA ARG A 190 6.95 10.86 27.90
C ARG A 190 6.72 9.78 26.82
N PHE A 191 6.73 10.18 25.55
CA PHE A 191 6.45 9.35 24.37
C PHE A 191 6.78 10.10 23.05
N PRO A 192 7.22 9.44 21.96
CA PRO A 192 7.51 10.04 20.65
C PRO A 192 6.25 10.53 19.89
N LEU A 193 5.62 11.57 20.42
CA LEU A 193 4.33 12.10 19.99
C LEU A 193 4.40 12.75 18.60
N LEU A 194 5.52 13.37 18.24
CA LEU A 194 5.75 14.00 16.94
C LEU A 194 5.59 12.99 15.79
N LEU A 195 6.20 11.82 15.94
CA LEU A 195 6.21 10.77 14.93
C LEU A 195 4.89 10.00 14.88
N ALA A 196 4.26 9.74 16.03
CA ALA A 196 2.94 9.10 16.07
C ALA A 196 1.86 9.96 15.41
N GLN A 197 1.91 11.27 15.62
CA GLN A 197 0.91 12.18 15.08
C GLN A 197 1.15 12.62 13.64
N GLY A 198 2.42 12.70 13.20
CA GLY A 198 2.81 13.44 12.00
C GLY A 198 2.47 14.94 12.07
N THR A 199 3.11 15.75 11.22
CA THR A 199 2.81 17.18 11.12
C THR A 199 3.16 17.75 9.76
N GLU A 200 2.43 18.78 9.35
CA GLU A 200 2.70 19.54 8.14
C GLU A 200 2.59 21.03 8.44
N GLY A 201 3.55 21.83 7.95
CA GLY A 201 3.63 23.25 8.23
C GLY A 201 4.50 23.99 7.22
N ILE A 202 3.98 25.08 6.67
CA ILE A 202 4.71 25.94 5.73
C ILE A 202 5.10 27.22 6.47
N ALA A 203 6.38 27.55 6.45
CA ALA A 203 6.97 28.73 7.06
C ALA A 203 7.57 29.65 5.97
N VAL A 204 8.20 30.76 6.36
CA VAL A 204 8.92 31.60 5.40
C VAL A 204 10.19 30.88 4.95
N GLY A 205 10.30 30.59 3.65
CA GLY A 205 11.47 29.96 3.02
C GLY A 205 11.65 28.45 3.28
N MET A 206 10.77 27.80 4.06
CA MET A 206 10.87 26.37 4.37
C MET A 206 9.50 25.74 4.63
N ALA A 207 9.41 24.42 4.52
CA ALA A 207 8.23 23.64 4.92
C ALA A 207 8.67 22.38 5.68
N SER A 208 7.93 22.01 6.71
CA SER A 208 8.06 20.74 7.41
C SER A 208 6.94 19.79 6.98
N LYS A 209 7.28 18.53 6.69
CA LYS A 209 6.33 17.44 6.44
C LYS A 209 6.87 16.15 7.04
N ILE A 210 6.33 15.80 8.21
CA ILE A 210 6.65 14.61 9.00
C ILE A 210 5.47 13.66 8.89
N LEU A 211 5.72 12.43 8.44
CA LEU A 211 4.68 11.42 8.22
C LEU A 211 4.33 10.72 9.55
N PRO A 212 3.05 10.34 9.75
CA PRO A 212 2.64 9.57 10.92
C PRO A 212 3.22 8.13 10.91
N HIS A 213 3.41 7.55 12.09
CA HIS A 213 3.95 6.22 12.31
C HIS A 213 3.10 5.45 13.33
N ASN A 214 3.16 4.12 13.30
CA ASN A 214 2.33 3.30 14.19
C ASN A 214 2.75 3.43 15.66
N PHE A 215 1.76 3.56 16.56
CA PHE A 215 1.96 3.71 18.00
C PHE A 215 2.77 2.57 18.63
N ASN A 216 2.50 1.32 18.23
CA ASN A 216 3.16 0.14 18.80
C ASN A 216 4.59 -0.01 18.26
N GLU A 217 4.79 0.24 16.96
CA GLU A 217 6.13 0.20 16.36
C GLU A 217 7.07 1.27 16.92
N LEU A 218 6.55 2.46 17.25
CA LEU A 218 7.31 3.49 17.96
C LEU A 218 7.71 3.05 19.37
N ILE A 219 6.86 2.30 20.08
CA ILE A 219 7.17 1.73 21.40
C ILE A 219 8.26 0.65 21.27
N ASP A 220 8.11 -0.29 20.35
CA ASP A 220 9.09 -1.37 20.13
C ASP A 220 10.45 -0.82 19.67
N ALA A 221 10.46 0.22 18.81
CA ALA A 221 11.67 0.92 18.41
C ALA A 221 12.30 1.73 19.56
N SER A 222 11.50 2.41 20.40
CA SER A 222 12.00 3.10 21.61
C SER A 222 12.68 2.12 22.58
N ILE A 223 12.10 0.93 22.74
CA ILE A 223 12.67 -0.15 23.56
C ILE A 223 14.00 -0.64 22.96
N LYS A 224 14.08 -0.86 21.64
CA LYS A 224 15.33 -1.23 20.94
C LYS A 224 16.44 -0.19 21.08
N ILE A 225 16.11 1.09 20.94
CA ILE A 225 17.07 2.21 21.15
C ILE A 225 17.68 2.14 22.55
N LEU A 226 16.86 1.88 23.57
CA LEU A 226 17.31 1.75 24.97
C LEU A 226 18.13 0.47 25.23
N GLN A 227 18.00 -0.55 24.38
CA GLN A 227 18.81 -1.77 24.38
C GLN A 227 20.11 -1.65 23.54
N GLY A 228 20.25 -0.60 22.72
CA GLY A 228 21.34 -0.46 21.75
C GLY A 228 21.17 -1.33 20.50
N GLU A 229 19.96 -1.80 20.22
CA GLU A 229 19.62 -2.58 19.02
C GLU A 229 19.25 -1.65 17.84
N ASP A 230 19.57 -2.07 16.62
CA ASP A 230 19.16 -1.31 15.43
C ASP A 230 17.68 -1.53 15.09
N PHE A 231 17.07 -0.53 14.47
CA PHE A 231 15.65 -0.49 14.18
C PHE A 231 15.35 0.18 12.83
N THR A 232 14.19 -0.18 12.29
CA THR A 232 13.60 0.43 11.10
C THR A 232 12.11 0.60 11.36
N ILE A 233 11.57 1.77 11.02
CA ILE A 233 10.14 2.08 11.10
C ILE A 233 9.69 2.70 9.78
N TYR A 234 8.44 2.42 9.40
CA TYR A 234 7.82 2.92 8.17
C TYR A 234 6.52 3.65 8.49
N PRO A 235 6.13 4.69 7.72
CA PRO A 235 4.90 5.42 7.95
C PRO A 235 3.65 4.55 7.99
N ASP A 236 2.69 4.93 8.84
CA ASP A 236 1.39 4.29 8.99
C ASP A 236 0.31 5.37 8.92
N PHE A 237 -0.52 5.33 7.88
CA PHE A 237 -1.45 6.41 7.55
C PHE A 237 -2.86 6.08 8.04
N PRO A 238 -3.59 7.05 8.65
CA PRO A 238 -4.96 6.84 9.13
C PRO A 238 -5.99 6.62 8.00
N THR A 239 -5.59 6.72 6.73
CA THR A 239 -6.42 6.42 5.55
C THR A 239 -6.20 5.00 5.01
N GLY A 240 -5.34 4.20 5.64
CA GLY A 240 -4.97 2.86 5.16
C GLY A 240 -4.08 2.92 3.91
N GLY A 241 -4.48 2.20 2.88
CA GLY A 241 -3.81 2.10 1.59
C GLY A 241 -2.54 1.24 1.64
N SER A 242 -1.92 1.09 0.47
CA SER A 242 -0.59 0.49 0.35
C SER A 242 0.46 1.58 0.20
N ALA A 243 1.69 1.37 0.67
CA ALA A 243 2.80 2.30 0.53
C ALA A 243 4.13 1.62 0.16
N ASP A 244 4.82 2.20 -0.81
CA ASP A 244 6.19 1.82 -1.19
C ASP A 244 7.19 2.75 -0.51
N CYS A 245 7.88 2.20 0.49
CA CYS A 245 8.90 2.87 1.29
C CYS A 245 10.34 2.61 0.81
N SER A 246 10.55 1.99 -0.36
CA SER A 246 11.89 1.62 -0.88
C SER A 246 12.84 2.82 -1.03
N ASN A 247 12.29 4.03 -1.20
CA ASN A 247 13.04 5.29 -1.28
C ASN A 247 12.86 6.19 -0.05
N TYR A 248 12.37 5.67 1.08
CA TYR A 248 12.00 6.47 2.25
C TYR A 248 13.18 7.18 2.93
N LYS A 249 14.36 6.53 2.97
CA LYS A 249 15.60 7.06 3.58
C LYS A 249 15.38 7.59 5.00
N ASP A 250 14.73 6.79 5.85
CA ASP A 250 14.41 7.11 7.24
C ASP A 250 13.75 8.50 7.42
N GLY A 251 12.91 8.90 6.46
CA GLY A 251 12.20 10.19 6.48
C GLY A 251 13.09 11.42 6.24
N ALA A 252 14.37 11.24 5.92
CA ALA A 252 15.29 12.33 5.63
C ALA A 252 14.89 13.10 4.35
N ARG A 253 15.27 14.39 4.31
CA ARG A 253 14.99 15.28 3.17
C ARG A 253 15.56 14.70 1.87
N GLY A 254 14.69 14.44 0.89
CA GLY A 254 15.07 13.81 -0.38
C GLY A 254 14.92 12.29 -0.39
N GLY A 255 14.31 11.70 0.64
CA GLY A 255 13.53 10.48 0.50
C GLY A 255 12.19 10.72 -0.20
N SER A 256 11.45 9.64 -0.45
CA SER A 256 10.11 9.66 -1.03
C SER A 256 9.34 8.37 -0.74
N VAL A 257 8.07 8.48 -0.38
CA VAL A 257 7.13 7.35 -0.22
C VAL A 257 6.06 7.46 -1.28
N LYS A 258 5.83 6.41 -2.07
CA LYS A 258 4.60 6.34 -2.88
C LYS A 258 3.48 5.77 -2.03
N VAL A 259 2.29 6.35 -2.12
CA VAL A 259 1.07 5.86 -1.46
C VAL A 259 0.01 5.61 -2.52
N ARG A 260 -0.66 4.46 -2.45
CA ARG A 260 -1.57 3.95 -3.46
C ARG A 260 -2.92 3.57 -2.84
N ALA A 261 -3.99 3.91 -3.56
CA ALA A 261 -5.36 3.58 -3.19
C ALA A 261 -5.57 2.07 -3.21
N ARG A 262 -6.35 1.50 -2.28
CA ARG A 262 -6.83 0.12 -2.40
C ARG A 262 -8.01 0.13 -3.37
N ILE A 263 -7.88 -0.60 -4.47
CA ILE A 263 -8.89 -0.71 -5.53
C ILE A 263 -9.21 -2.17 -5.77
N GLU A 264 -10.48 -2.55 -5.61
CA GLU A 264 -10.98 -3.91 -5.66
C GLU A 264 -11.89 -4.12 -6.88
N LYS A 265 -11.79 -5.30 -7.49
CA LYS A 265 -12.57 -5.71 -8.67
C LYS A 265 -13.87 -6.39 -8.23
N ILE A 266 -14.96 -5.63 -8.22
CA ILE A 266 -16.29 -6.11 -7.76
C ILE A 266 -16.93 -7.00 -8.83
N ASP A 267 -16.94 -6.55 -10.09
CA ASP A 267 -17.47 -7.32 -11.21
C ASP A 267 -16.72 -7.00 -12.52
N LYS A 268 -17.11 -7.66 -13.62
CA LYS A 268 -16.50 -7.51 -14.96
C LYS A 268 -16.52 -6.07 -15.51
N ASN A 269 -17.41 -5.23 -15.00
CA ASN A 269 -17.63 -3.84 -15.39
C ASN A 269 -17.56 -2.86 -14.20
N THR A 270 -17.23 -3.28 -12.97
CA THR A 270 -17.19 -2.37 -11.79
C THR A 270 -15.95 -2.60 -10.94
N VAL A 271 -15.24 -1.51 -10.64
CA VAL A 271 -14.17 -1.48 -9.62
C VAL A 271 -14.55 -0.52 -8.51
N ALA A 272 -14.22 -0.86 -7.27
CA ALA A 272 -14.44 -0.03 -6.09
C ALA A 272 -13.11 0.48 -5.53
N VAL A 273 -13.03 1.76 -5.20
CA VAL A 273 -11.94 2.28 -4.35
C VAL A 273 -12.39 2.15 -2.90
N THR A 274 -11.68 1.33 -2.12
CA THR A 274 -12.00 1.00 -0.72
C THR A 274 -11.13 1.75 0.29
N GLU A 275 -9.98 2.29 -0.14
CA GLU A 275 -9.07 3.12 0.68
C GLU A 275 -8.40 4.20 -0.19
N ILE A 276 -8.24 5.42 0.33
CA ILE A 276 -7.64 6.55 -0.39
C ILE A 276 -6.19 6.85 0.02
N PRO A 277 -5.35 7.39 -0.87
CA PRO A 277 -3.98 7.79 -0.52
C PRO A 277 -3.95 8.93 0.50
N TYR A 278 -2.96 8.88 1.39
CA TYR A 278 -2.79 9.87 2.45
C TYR A 278 -2.67 11.31 1.91
N GLY A 279 -3.44 12.23 2.49
CA GLY A 279 -3.50 13.63 2.06
C GLY A 279 -4.42 13.90 0.86
N LYS A 280 -5.30 12.96 0.50
CA LYS A 280 -6.40 13.12 -0.47
C LYS A 280 -7.76 12.93 0.21
N THR A 281 -8.82 13.34 -0.47
CA THR A 281 -10.22 13.06 -0.08
C THR A 281 -10.97 12.44 -1.26
N SER A 282 -12.14 11.81 -1.01
CA SER A 282 -12.96 11.17 -2.06
C SER A 282 -13.26 12.16 -3.19
N HIS A 283 -13.69 13.38 -2.85
CA HIS A 283 -13.98 14.44 -3.80
C HIS A 283 -12.75 14.81 -4.65
N VAL A 284 -11.57 15.01 -4.05
CA VAL A 284 -10.33 15.33 -4.79
C VAL A 284 -9.91 14.17 -5.72
N LEU A 285 -10.10 12.93 -5.26
CA LEU A 285 -9.80 11.73 -6.04
C LEU A 285 -10.73 11.59 -7.25
N ILE A 286 -12.04 11.73 -7.03
CA ILE A 286 -13.08 11.72 -8.08
C ILE A 286 -12.81 12.84 -9.10
N ASP A 287 -12.45 14.05 -8.63
CA ASP A 287 -12.08 15.16 -9.50
C ASP A 287 -10.88 14.84 -10.41
N SER A 288 -9.89 14.10 -9.89
CA SER A 288 -8.73 13.65 -10.66
C SER A 288 -9.11 12.58 -11.69
N ILE A 289 -9.97 11.63 -11.31
CA ILE A 289 -10.52 10.59 -12.19
C ILE A 289 -11.35 11.21 -13.34
N LEU A 290 -12.19 12.20 -13.05
CA LEU A 290 -12.95 12.95 -14.06
C LEU A 290 -12.00 13.72 -15.00
N LYS A 291 -10.98 14.41 -14.46
CA LYS A 291 -9.95 15.09 -15.28
C LYS A 291 -9.11 14.13 -16.14
N ALA A 292 -9.04 12.84 -15.81
CA ALA A 292 -8.41 11.82 -16.66
C ALA A 292 -9.38 11.26 -17.73
N LYS A 293 -10.67 11.13 -17.40
CA LYS A 293 -11.75 10.81 -18.35
C LYS A 293 -11.89 11.90 -19.44
N ASP A 294 -11.94 13.16 -19.05
CA ASP A 294 -12.10 14.30 -19.98
C ASP A 294 -10.89 14.46 -20.93
N LYS A 295 -9.71 13.99 -20.50
CA LYS A 295 -8.49 13.92 -21.33
C LYS A 295 -8.42 12.66 -22.22
N GLY A 296 -9.50 11.86 -22.28
CA GLY A 296 -9.57 10.66 -23.11
C GLY A 296 -8.63 9.53 -22.69
N LYS A 297 -8.10 9.56 -21.44
CA LYS A 297 -7.14 8.57 -20.94
C LYS A 297 -7.79 7.33 -20.34
N ILE A 298 -8.96 7.50 -19.72
CA ILE A 298 -9.71 6.43 -19.05
C ILE A 298 -11.17 6.48 -19.51
N LYS A 299 -11.72 5.33 -19.92
CA LYS A 299 -13.13 5.19 -20.30
C LYS A 299 -13.98 4.80 -19.09
N ILE A 300 -14.79 5.71 -18.57
CA ILE A 300 -15.65 5.48 -17.39
C ILE A 300 -17.09 5.87 -17.70
N LYS A 301 -18.04 4.97 -17.39
CA LYS A 301 -19.48 5.15 -17.60
C LYS A 301 -20.08 6.08 -16.55
N LYS A 302 -19.99 5.71 -15.27
CA LYS A 302 -20.50 6.46 -14.10
C LYS A 302 -19.53 6.27 -12.92
N ILE A 303 -19.51 7.25 -12.01
CA ILE A 303 -18.87 7.14 -10.69
C ILE A 303 -19.95 7.40 -9.64
N GLU A 304 -19.95 6.64 -8.55
CA GLU A 304 -20.85 6.79 -7.41
C GLU A 304 -20.00 6.85 -6.13
N ASP A 305 -20.21 7.87 -5.29
CA ASP A 305 -19.51 8.01 -4.00
C ASP A 305 -20.47 7.60 -2.88
N MET A 306 -20.15 6.48 -2.24
CA MET A 306 -20.87 5.90 -1.10
C MET A 306 -20.05 6.04 0.21
N THR A 307 -18.97 6.85 0.19
CA THR A 307 -18.07 7.06 1.32
C THR A 307 -18.81 7.55 2.56
N THR A 308 -18.54 6.90 3.69
CA THR A 308 -19.08 7.23 5.02
C THR A 308 -17.95 7.24 6.07
N GLU A 309 -17.95 6.30 7.03
CA GLU A 309 -16.81 6.03 7.91
C GLU A 309 -15.70 5.25 7.19
N LYS A 310 -16.04 4.61 6.06
CA LYS A 310 -15.12 3.95 5.13
C LYS A 310 -15.24 4.58 3.74
N VAL A 311 -14.19 4.49 2.94
CA VAL A 311 -14.22 4.88 1.52
C VAL A 311 -14.97 3.79 0.74
N GLU A 312 -15.90 4.22 -0.12
CA GLU A 312 -16.51 3.33 -1.10
C GLU A 312 -16.86 4.16 -2.34
N ILE A 313 -15.95 4.17 -3.33
CA ILE A 313 -16.15 4.90 -4.58
C ILE A 313 -16.30 3.87 -5.71
N LEU A 314 -17.53 3.67 -6.18
CA LEU A 314 -17.85 2.71 -7.23
C LEU A 314 -17.62 3.35 -8.61
N ILE A 315 -16.79 2.72 -9.44
CA ILE A 315 -16.44 3.18 -10.78
C ILE A 315 -16.98 2.15 -11.78
N HIS A 316 -18.08 2.50 -12.44
CA HIS A 316 -18.69 1.67 -13.47
C HIS A 316 -18.06 1.92 -14.83
N LEU A 317 -17.70 0.84 -15.50
CA LEU A 317 -16.97 0.81 -16.76
C LEU A 317 -17.93 0.50 -17.94
N PRO A 318 -17.56 0.87 -19.17
CA PRO A 318 -18.17 0.34 -20.39
C PRO A 318 -17.78 -1.13 -20.64
N ASN A 319 -18.68 -1.89 -21.28
CA ASN A 319 -18.47 -3.31 -21.57
C ASN A 319 -17.24 -3.63 -22.47
N ASP A 320 -16.65 -2.64 -23.15
CA ASP A 320 -15.43 -2.79 -23.97
C ASP A 320 -14.11 -2.61 -23.18
N VAL A 321 -14.18 -2.47 -21.85
CA VAL A 321 -13.04 -2.08 -21.01
C VAL A 321 -12.77 -3.11 -19.92
N SER A 322 -11.52 -3.55 -19.78
CA SER A 322 -11.08 -4.44 -18.70
C SER A 322 -10.97 -3.67 -17.36
N PRO A 323 -11.48 -4.23 -16.24
CA PRO A 323 -11.24 -3.72 -14.90
C PRO A 323 -9.75 -3.58 -14.58
N ASP A 324 -8.97 -4.62 -14.86
CA ASP A 324 -7.55 -4.71 -14.51
C ASP A 324 -6.71 -3.64 -15.21
N LYS A 325 -6.96 -3.42 -16.51
CA LYS A 325 -6.36 -2.32 -17.28
C LYS A 325 -6.84 -0.94 -16.82
N THR A 326 -8.05 -0.84 -16.27
CA THR A 326 -8.56 0.40 -15.68
C THR A 326 -7.91 0.69 -14.33
N ILE A 327 -7.67 -0.32 -13.49
CA ILE A 327 -6.94 -0.18 -12.22
C ILE A 327 -5.53 0.37 -12.48
N ASP A 328 -4.79 -0.20 -13.42
CA ASP A 328 -3.48 0.32 -13.83
C ASP A 328 -3.58 1.75 -14.42
N ALA A 329 -4.64 2.08 -15.16
CA ALA A 329 -4.86 3.41 -15.72
C ALA A 329 -5.24 4.46 -14.66
N LEU A 330 -5.96 4.07 -13.61
CA LEU A 330 -6.24 4.92 -12.45
C LEU A 330 -4.92 5.25 -11.75
N TYR A 331 -4.11 4.26 -11.39
CA TYR A 331 -2.79 4.50 -10.78
C TYR A 331 -1.84 5.32 -11.68
N ALA A 332 -1.85 5.13 -13.00
CA ALA A 332 -0.95 5.85 -13.91
C ALA A 332 -1.38 7.30 -14.25
N PHE A 333 -2.65 7.67 -14.05
CA PHE A 333 -3.20 8.94 -14.57
C PHE A 333 -4.05 9.76 -13.60
N THR A 334 -4.33 9.27 -12.40
CA THR A 334 -5.12 9.98 -11.38
C THR A 334 -4.38 10.01 -10.05
N ASP A 335 -4.95 10.72 -9.08
CA ASP A 335 -4.43 10.80 -7.71
C ASP A 335 -4.54 9.45 -6.94
N CYS A 336 -4.95 8.35 -7.58
CA CYS A 336 -4.96 6.99 -7.01
C CYS A 336 -3.55 6.46 -6.68
N GLU A 337 -2.49 6.97 -7.31
CA GLU A 337 -1.11 6.83 -6.83
C GLU A 337 -0.52 8.24 -6.61
N CYS A 338 0.01 8.49 -5.41
CA CYS A 338 0.60 9.77 -5.03
C CYS A 338 2.03 9.57 -4.51
N ASN A 339 2.94 10.46 -4.89
CA ASN A 339 4.29 10.50 -4.31
C ASN A 339 4.36 11.56 -3.21
N ILE A 340 4.85 11.17 -2.03
CA ILE A 340 4.95 12.01 -0.84
C ILE A 340 6.42 12.11 -0.44
N ALA A 341 6.99 13.31 -0.58
CA ALA A 341 8.34 13.60 -0.10
C ALA A 341 8.30 13.98 1.40
N PRO A 342 8.89 13.20 2.32
CA PRO A 342 9.13 13.65 3.69
C PRO A 342 10.15 14.80 3.70
N ASN A 343 9.98 15.71 4.65
CA ASN A 343 10.91 16.80 4.90
C ASN A 343 10.82 17.21 6.38
N ALA A 344 11.41 16.39 7.25
CA ALA A 344 11.33 16.60 8.69
C ALA A 344 12.16 17.81 9.13
N CYS A 345 11.49 18.95 9.29
CA CYS A 345 12.03 20.17 9.90
C CYS A 345 11.40 20.38 11.27
N VAL A 346 12.23 20.53 12.29
CA VAL A 346 11.83 20.68 13.70
C VAL A 346 12.63 21.82 14.34
N ILE A 347 12.11 22.41 15.41
CA ILE A 347 12.88 23.37 16.22
C ILE A 347 13.65 22.60 17.28
N VAL A 348 14.97 22.86 17.36
CA VAL A 348 15.90 22.38 18.39
C VAL A 348 16.75 23.57 18.82
N ASP A 349 16.89 23.82 20.12
CA ASP A 349 17.67 24.94 20.68
C ASP A 349 17.32 26.31 20.06
N ASN A 350 16.02 26.58 19.91
CA ASN A 350 15.44 27.75 19.23
C ASN A 350 15.88 27.95 17.76
N LYS A 351 16.34 26.89 17.08
CA LYS A 351 16.78 26.92 15.67
C LYS A 351 16.05 25.85 14.84
N PRO A 352 15.61 26.15 13.61
CA PRO A 352 15.05 25.14 12.71
C PRO A 352 16.16 24.21 12.19
N GLN A 353 16.02 22.90 12.41
CA GLN A 353 16.95 21.88 11.94
C GLN A 353 16.21 20.83 11.07
N PHE A 354 16.91 20.30 10.07
CA PHE A 354 16.43 19.18 9.26
C PHE A 354 17.06 17.88 9.78
N LEU A 355 16.23 16.95 10.26
CA LEU A 355 16.65 15.68 10.85
C LEU A 355 16.06 14.51 10.04
N SER A 356 16.53 13.28 10.29
CA SER A 356 15.79 12.07 9.91
C SER A 356 14.76 11.70 10.99
N VAL A 357 13.82 10.82 10.65
CA VAL A 357 12.89 10.23 11.63
C VAL A 357 13.64 9.33 12.62
N LYS A 358 14.78 8.74 12.22
CA LYS A 358 15.67 7.97 13.10
C LYS A 358 16.27 8.86 14.19
N ASP A 359 16.78 10.04 13.83
CA ASP A 359 17.35 11.01 14.78
C ASP A 359 16.28 11.55 15.75
N ILE A 360 15.08 11.87 15.24
CA ILE A 360 13.96 12.34 16.06
C ILE A 360 13.55 11.26 17.08
N LEU A 361 13.37 9.99 16.66
CA LEU A 361 12.99 8.95 17.62
C LEU A 361 14.07 8.70 18.67
N ILE A 362 15.34 8.77 18.30
CA ILE A 362 16.46 8.66 19.25
C ILE A 362 16.42 9.83 20.25
N TYR A 363 16.16 11.05 19.80
CA TYR A 363 15.99 12.21 20.69
C TYR A 363 14.80 12.01 21.64
N ASP A 364 13.59 11.76 21.12
CA ASP A 364 12.36 11.59 21.89
C ASP A 364 12.47 10.48 22.95
N THR A 365 13.17 9.38 22.60
CA THR A 365 13.40 8.24 23.50
C THR A 365 14.36 8.60 24.64
N ASN A 366 15.47 9.29 24.34
CA ASN A 366 16.41 9.76 25.36
C ASN A 366 15.77 10.83 26.26
N HIS A 367 15.02 11.77 25.67
CA HIS A 367 14.29 12.79 26.42
C HIS A 367 13.23 12.16 27.35
N THR A 368 12.51 11.13 26.88
CA THR A 368 11.56 10.37 27.73
C THR A 368 12.25 9.73 28.94
N ARG A 369 13.43 9.11 28.77
CA ARG A 369 14.24 8.58 29.88
C ARG A 369 14.60 9.68 30.89
N ASP A 370 15.02 10.84 30.40
CA ASP A 370 15.53 11.92 31.25
C ASP A 370 14.40 12.65 31.99
N LEU A 371 13.23 12.81 31.38
CA LEU A 371 11.99 13.26 32.05
C LEU A 371 11.56 12.29 33.17
N LEU A 372 11.61 10.97 32.93
CA LEU A 372 11.30 9.97 33.94
C LEU A 372 12.32 9.97 35.09
N LYS A 373 13.61 10.21 34.78
CA LYS A 373 14.66 10.37 35.80
C LYS A 373 14.37 11.58 36.70
N TRP A 374 14.08 12.73 36.11
CA TRP A 374 13.75 13.95 36.85
C TRP A 374 12.48 13.77 37.71
N GLN A 375 11.46 13.07 37.20
CA GLN A 375 10.25 12.74 37.96
C GLN A 375 10.56 11.84 39.18
N LEU A 376 11.44 10.84 39.03
CA LEU A 376 11.89 9.99 40.13
C LEU A 376 12.76 10.75 41.15
N GLU A 377 13.61 11.68 40.70
CA GLU A 377 14.43 12.53 41.57
C GLU A 377 13.56 13.48 42.42
N ILE A 378 12.52 14.07 41.83
CA ILE A 378 11.51 14.84 42.58
C ILE A 378 10.76 13.94 43.56
N ARG A 379 10.35 12.73 43.15
CA ARG A 379 9.67 11.78 44.06
C ARG A 379 10.58 11.36 45.21
N LEU A 380 11.88 11.20 44.98
CA LEU A 380 12.86 10.90 46.01
C LEU A 380 13.00 12.06 47.02
N ALA A 381 13.10 13.30 46.55
CA ALA A 381 13.14 14.47 47.42
C ALA A 381 11.86 14.59 48.29
N GLU A 382 10.68 14.36 47.70
CA GLU A 382 9.41 14.30 48.43
C GLU A 382 9.38 13.19 49.49
N LEU A 383 9.99 12.03 49.21
CA LEU A 383 10.10 10.93 50.17
C LEU A 383 11.10 11.24 51.29
N GLU A 384 12.21 11.91 50.99
CA GLU A 384 13.22 12.29 52.00
C GLU A 384 12.69 13.38 52.95
N ASP A 385 11.91 14.35 52.45
CA ASP A 385 11.19 15.32 53.27
C ASP A 385 10.06 14.65 54.10
N GLN A 386 9.29 13.72 53.50
CA GLN A 386 8.28 12.94 54.22
C GLN A 386 8.90 12.06 55.33
N TRP A 387 10.06 11.46 55.06
CA TRP A 387 10.84 10.70 56.05
C TRP A 387 11.31 11.61 57.19
N HIS A 388 11.87 12.79 56.87
CA HIS A 388 12.38 13.75 57.85
C HIS A 388 11.27 14.26 58.78
N TYR A 389 10.16 14.73 58.22
CA TYR A 389 9.02 15.24 58.99
C TYR A 389 8.30 14.15 59.81
N THR A 390 8.23 12.92 59.29
CA THR A 390 7.66 11.78 60.03
C THR A 390 8.58 11.35 61.19
N SER A 391 9.89 11.38 60.99
CA SER A 391 10.88 11.09 62.03
C SER A 391 10.88 12.16 63.14
N LEU A 392 10.74 13.44 62.76
CA LEU A 392 10.52 14.54 63.71
C LEU A 392 9.20 14.37 64.49
N GLU A 393 8.10 13.96 63.83
CA GLU A 393 6.84 13.67 64.53
C GLU A 393 6.99 12.51 65.54
N ARG A 394 7.81 11.49 65.24
CA ARG A 394 8.14 10.43 66.20
C ARG A 394 8.86 11.00 67.42
N ILE A 395 9.99 11.66 67.21
CA ILE A 395 10.86 12.23 68.26
C ILE A 395 10.07 13.18 69.19
N PHE A 396 9.32 14.12 68.61
CA PHE A 396 8.59 15.16 69.34
C PHE A 396 7.56 14.61 70.34
N PHE A 397 6.87 13.52 69.99
CA PHE A 397 5.86 12.90 70.84
C PHE A 397 6.40 11.76 71.72
N GLU A 398 7.37 10.98 71.24
CA GLU A 398 7.99 9.87 72.00
C GLU A 398 8.80 10.40 73.20
N ASN A 399 9.69 11.37 72.95
CA ASN A 399 10.47 12.05 74.00
C ASN A 399 9.66 13.11 74.75
N LYS A 400 8.41 13.34 74.35
CA LYS A 400 7.44 14.26 74.98
C LYS A 400 7.91 15.72 75.01
N VAL A 401 8.66 16.13 73.99
CA VAL A 401 9.15 17.51 73.78
C VAL A 401 8.00 18.53 73.76
N TYR A 402 6.81 18.11 73.31
CA TYR A 402 5.58 18.90 73.40
C TYR A 402 5.26 19.46 74.80
N LYS A 403 5.79 18.86 75.87
CA LYS A 403 5.62 19.34 77.26
C LYS A 403 6.37 20.63 77.58
N ILE A 404 7.31 21.06 76.76
CA ILE A 404 7.96 22.37 76.91
C ILE A 404 6.92 23.49 76.72
N LEU A 405 5.97 23.29 75.80
CA LEU A 405 4.82 24.18 75.55
C LEU A 405 3.89 24.31 76.78
N GLU A 406 3.88 23.33 77.68
CA GLU A 406 3.04 23.32 78.89
C GLU A 406 3.66 24.14 80.04
N GLN A 407 4.96 24.49 79.99
CA GLN A 407 5.74 24.85 81.19
C GLN A 407 5.99 26.35 81.44
N ASN A 408 5.83 27.23 80.45
CA ASN A 408 6.06 28.69 80.62
C ASN A 408 5.04 29.54 79.84
N GLN A 409 4.52 30.59 80.47
CA GLN A 409 3.39 31.41 79.96
C GLN A 409 3.80 32.87 79.67
N SER A 410 4.76 33.12 78.76
CA SER A 410 5.28 34.49 78.56
C SER A 410 5.56 34.94 77.12
N SER A 411 5.95 34.08 76.18
CA SER A 411 5.95 34.38 74.74
C SER A 411 5.91 33.09 73.93
N TRP A 412 5.23 33.13 72.78
CA TRP A 412 5.16 32.02 71.82
C TRP A 412 6.49 31.79 71.11
N GLU A 413 7.17 32.86 70.70
CA GLU A 413 8.47 32.82 70.00
C GLU A 413 9.51 32.07 70.86
N ARG A 414 9.53 32.35 72.16
CA ARG A 414 10.44 31.71 73.11
C ARG A 414 10.12 30.23 73.34
N GLN A 415 8.84 29.83 73.28
CA GLN A 415 8.45 28.42 73.32
C GLN A 415 8.92 27.68 72.07
N LEU A 416 8.90 28.32 70.89
CA LEU A 416 9.47 27.77 69.67
C LEU A 416 11.00 27.66 69.74
N GLU A 417 11.70 28.67 70.28
CA GLU A 417 13.15 28.60 70.55
C GLU A 417 13.51 27.45 71.50
N ASP A 418 12.81 27.32 72.63
CA ASP A 418 13.06 26.26 73.61
C ASP A 418 12.80 24.85 73.02
N VAL A 419 11.72 24.69 72.22
CA VAL A 419 11.43 23.42 71.51
C VAL A 419 12.44 23.14 70.39
N PHE A 420 12.87 24.16 69.64
CA PHE A 420 13.88 24.02 68.59
C PHE A 420 15.23 23.60 69.18
N ALA A 421 15.63 24.19 70.31
CA ALA A 421 16.84 23.82 71.03
C ALA A 421 16.82 22.35 71.50
N GLU A 422 15.72 21.90 72.11
CA GLU A 422 15.56 20.49 72.52
C GLU A 422 15.56 19.54 71.31
N MET A 423 14.79 19.86 70.26
CA MET A 423 14.74 19.02 69.04
C MET A 423 16.10 18.93 68.34
N LYS A 424 16.91 20.00 68.39
CA LYS A 424 18.27 20.02 67.82
C LYS A 424 19.25 19.09 68.53
N THR A 425 18.95 18.60 69.74
CA THR A 425 19.74 17.53 70.38
C THR A 425 19.61 16.17 69.67
N TYR A 426 18.54 15.95 68.89
CA TYR A 426 18.30 14.72 68.15
C TYR A 426 18.73 14.82 66.67
N GLN A 427 19.49 15.86 66.30
CA GLN A 427 19.90 16.17 64.93
C GLN A 427 20.67 15.02 64.26
N ASP A 428 21.54 14.31 65.00
CA ASP A 428 22.38 13.22 64.47
C ASP A 428 21.58 12.00 63.98
N ILE A 429 20.29 11.92 64.34
CA ILE A 429 19.37 10.84 63.94
C ILE A 429 18.69 11.15 62.59
N LEU A 430 18.82 12.38 62.08
CA LEU A 430 18.07 12.91 60.94
C LEU A 430 18.95 13.15 59.71
N ARG A 431 18.41 12.89 58.51
CA ARG A 431 19.09 13.03 57.21
C ARG A 431 19.22 14.48 56.70
N ARG A 432 18.61 15.45 57.39
CA ARG A 432 18.49 16.88 57.02
C ARG A 432 18.56 17.73 58.30
N GLU A 433 19.09 18.96 58.21
CA GLU A 433 19.08 19.90 59.34
C GLU A 433 17.65 20.35 59.69
N ILE A 434 17.34 20.40 60.99
CA ILE A 434 16.06 20.88 61.50
C ILE A 434 15.98 22.40 61.30
N LEU A 435 14.95 22.87 60.58
CA LEU A 435 14.66 24.30 60.43
C LEU A 435 13.52 24.74 61.37
N MET A 436 13.44 26.04 61.68
CA MET A 436 12.40 26.57 62.56
C MET A 436 10.98 26.34 61.98
N GLU A 437 10.82 26.47 60.65
CA GLU A 437 9.55 26.17 59.98
C GLU A 437 9.06 24.73 60.22
N ASP A 438 9.97 23.77 60.36
CA ASP A 438 9.61 22.36 60.59
C ASP A 438 9.04 22.19 62.02
N ILE A 439 9.57 22.96 62.98
CA ILE A 439 9.05 23.04 64.35
C ILE A 439 7.70 23.74 64.42
N GLU A 440 7.51 24.84 63.70
CA GLU A 440 6.20 25.51 63.60
C GLU A 440 5.13 24.52 63.07
N LYS A 441 5.42 23.83 61.96
CA LYS A 441 4.58 22.78 61.36
C LYS A 441 4.40 21.55 62.26
N LEU A 442 5.20 21.36 63.31
CA LEU A 442 5.03 20.31 64.33
C LEU A 442 4.14 20.76 65.48
N VAL A 443 4.35 21.99 65.97
CA VAL A 443 3.64 22.58 67.11
C VAL A 443 2.17 22.91 66.76
N GLU A 444 1.86 23.24 65.50
CA GLU A 444 0.48 23.43 65.03
C GLU A 444 -0.39 22.15 65.02
N LYS A 445 0.18 20.96 65.30
CA LYS A 445 -0.58 19.70 65.24
C LYS A 445 -1.69 19.65 66.31
N PRO A 446 -2.94 19.31 65.94
CA PRO A 446 -4.06 19.36 66.88
C PRO A 446 -3.88 18.34 68.02
N VAL A 447 -4.16 18.76 69.26
CA VAL A 447 -3.99 17.99 70.51
C VAL A 447 -4.56 16.56 70.46
N ARG A 448 -5.59 16.32 69.63
CA ARG A 448 -6.16 14.99 69.35
C ARG A 448 -5.13 13.98 68.81
N LYS A 449 -4.08 14.42 68.08
CA LYS A 449 -2.97 13.55 67.64
C LYS A 449 -2.21 12.99 68.85
N ILE A 450 -1.91 13.82 69.85
CA ILE A 450 -1.16 13.42 71.06
C ILE A 450 -1.89 12.29 71.80
N SER A 451 -3.21 12.43 71.97
CA SER A 451 -4.05 11.41 72.64
C SER A 451 -4.26 10.13 71.83
N LYS A 452 -3.90 10.11 70.54
CA LYS A 452 -4.02 8.94 69.64
C LYS A 452 -2.68 8.62 68.96
N PHE A 453 -1.57 8.95 69.62
CA PHE A 453 -0.22 8.69 69.14
C PHE A 453 0.13 7.21 69.37
N ASP A 454 0.49 6.53 68.29
CA ASP A 454 0.95 5.14 68.30
C ASP A 454 2.28 5.09 67.55
N THR A 455 3.34 4.72 68.25
CA THR A 455 4.69 4.65 67.67
C THR A 455 4.76 3.62 66.55
N LYS A 456 4.09 2.47 66.69
CA LYS A 456 4.10 1.41 65.67
C LYS A 456 3.52 1.90 64.34
N ALA A 457 2.40 2.62 64.39
CA ALA A 457 1.75 3.20 63.21
C ALA A 457 2.52 4.41 62.60
N ILE A 458 3.69 4.74 63.14
CA ILE A 458 4.66 5.70 62.60
C ILE A 458 5.92 4.98 62.15
N ASP A 459 6.44 4.03 62.91
CA ASP A 459 7.56 3.17 62.50
C ASP A 459 7.21 2.35 61.24
N GLU A 460 5.99 1.82 61.14
CA GLU A 460 5.45 1.19 59.93
C GLU A 460 5.44 2.14 58.71
N LYS A 461 5.22 3.44 58.93
CA LYS A 461 5.26 4.45 57.85
C LYS A 461 6.69 4.81 57.48
N ILE A 462 7.59 4.96 58.45
CA ILE A 462 9.01 5.22 58.21
C ILE A 462 9.58 4.05 57.39
N ALA A 463 9.31 2.80 57.79
CA ALA A 463 9.73 1.62 57.04
C ALA A 463 9.10 1.55 55.63
N ALA A 464 7.83 1.93 55.46
CA ALA A 464 7.20 2.00 54.14
C ALA A 464 7.82 3.08 53.24
N ILE A 465 8.12 4.26 53.79
CA ILE A 465 8.82 5.35 53.08
C ILE A 465 10.24 4.90 52.71
N GLU A 466 10.95 4.20 53.58
CA GLU A 466 12.30 3.68 53.29
C GLU A 466 12.28 2.59 52.21
N ALA A 467 11.27 1.71 52.19
CA ALA A 467 11.08 0.74 51.12
C ALA A 467 10.73 1.41 49.77
N GLU A 468 9.90 2.45 49.76
CA GLU A 468 9.63 3.24 48.55
C GLU A 468 10.89 3.99 48.09
N MET A 469 11.63 4.63 49.00
CA MET A 469 12.90 5.30 48.72
C MET A 469 13.92 4.37 48.08
N GLN A 470 14.09 3.15 48.62
CA GLN A 470 15.02 2.18 48.03
C GLN A 470 14.56 1.79 46.62
N THR A 471 13.28 1.51 46.43
CA THR A 471 12.70 1.20 45.12
C THR A 471 12.90 2.34 44.11
N VAL A 472 12.79 3.59 44.55
CA VAL A 472 13.03 4.77 43.72
C VAL A 472 14.52 4.92 43.38
N LYS A 473 15.43 4.72 44.35
CA LYS A 473 16.89 4.75 44.10
C LYS A 473 17.33 3.64 43.14
N ASP A 474 16.86 2.40 43.35
CA ASP A 474 17.09 1.27 42.45
C ASP A 474 16.62 1.56 41.02
N ASN A 475 15.53 2.33 40.85
CA ASN A 475 15.01 2.73 39.54
C ASN A 475 15.73 3.93 38.92
N ILE A 476 16.29 4.85 39.71
CA ILE A 476 17.16 5.92 39.21
C ILE A 476 18.49 5.35 38.73
N GLU A 477 19.09 4.42 39.48
CA GLU A 477 20.32 3.72 39.08
C GLU A 477 20.10 2.87 37.82
N ASN A 478 18.93 2.24 37.68
CA ASN A 478 18.56 1.40 36.54
C ASN A 478 17.56 2.10 35.59
N ILE A 479 17.70 3.41 35.36
CA ILE A 479 16.70 4.23 34.64
C ILE A 479 16.32 3.68 33.26
N THR A 480 17.25 3.07 32.53
CA THR A 480 17.00 2.42 31.23
C THR A 480 15.97 1.28 31.35
N ARG A 481 16.06 0.46 32.41
CA ARG A 481 15.09 -0.61 32.71
C ARG A 481 13.71 -0.01 32.99
N TYR A 482 13.66 1.00 33.86
CA TYR A 482 12.41 1.70 34.22
C TYR A 482 11.73 2.34 33.00
N THR A 483 12.51 2.93 32.09
CA THR A 483 12.01 3.53 30.83
C THR A 483 11.48 2.47 29.86
N ILE A 484 12.17 1.33 29.73
CA ILE A 484 11.68 0.18 28.93
C ILE A 484 10.35 -0.34 29.50
N ASP A 485 10.23 -0.47 30.81
CA ASP A 485 9.01 -0.97 31.46
C ASP A 485 7.86 0.06 31.42
N TRP A 486 8.16 1.37 31.41
CA TRP A 486 7.20 2.43 31.07
C TRP A 486 6.65 2.29 29.65
N PHE A 487 7.52 2.11 28.64
CA PHE A 487 7.10 1.90 27.26
C PHE A 487 6.26 0.62 27.09
N ARG A 488 6.65 -0.49 27.73
CA ARG A 488 5.85 -1.73 27.78
C ARG A 488 4.47 -1.52 28.42
N MET A 489 4.39 -0.75 29.51
CA MET A 489 3.14 -0.40 30.17
C MET A 489 2.21 0.39 29.23
N LEU A 490 2.74 1.41 28.52
CA LEU A 490 1.97 2.16 27.53
C LEU A 490 1.44 1.27 26.40
N GLY A 491 2.27 0.35 25.88
CA GLY A 491 1.85 -0.61 24.84
C GLY A 491 0.72 -1.53 25.32
N ALA A 492 0.87 -2.15 26.49
CA ALA A 492 -0.14 -3.04 27.06
C ALA A 492 -1.47 -2.35 27.41
N LYS A 493 -1.40 -1.07 27.82
CA LYS A 493 -2.54 -0.26 28.30
C LYS A 493 -3.28 0.47 27.17
N TYR A 494 -2.55 0.99 26.18
CA TYR A 494 -3.09 1.86 25.13
C TYR A 494 -2.89 1.36 23.70
N GLY A 495 -2.02 0.38 23.44
CA GLY A 495 -1.66 -0.04 22.08
C GLY A 495 -2.76 -0.74 21.27
N LYS A 496 -3.76 -1.32 21.94
CA LYS A 496 -4.79 -2.19 21.34
C LYS A 496 -5.63 -1.56 20.20
N PRO A 497 -6.01 -0.27 20.22
CA PRO A 497 -6.74 0.34 19.10
C PRO A 497 -5.83 0.69 17.90
N PHE A 498 -4.52 0.79 18.10
CA PHE A 498 -3.57 1.31 17.12
C PHE A 498 -2.89 0.19 16.31
N VAL A 499 -3.69 -0.71 15.76
CA VAL A 499 -3.22 -1.72 14.78
C VAL A 499 -2.79 -1.01 13.49
N ARG A 500 -1.72 -1.48 12.84
CA ARG A 500 -1.23 -0.90 11.58
C ARG A 500 -2.35 -0.87 10.52
N GLN A 501 -2.49 0.25 9.82
CA GLN A 501 -3.50 0.44 8.76
C GLN A 501 -2.88 0.38 7.36
N THR A 502 -1.67 0.94 7.17
CA THR A 502 -0.99 0.96 5.87
C THR A 502 -0.18 -0.30 5.64
N GLU A 503 -0.45 -0.95 4.50
CA GLU A 503 0.27 -2.11 3.99
C GLU A 503 1.57 -1.68 3.28
N ILE A 504 2.72 -2.27 3.62
CA ILE A 504 4.01 -1.92 2.99
C ILE A 504 4.34 -2.91 1.85
N THR A 505 4.30 -2.45 0.60
CA THR A 505 4.57 -3.25 -0.60
C THR A 505 5.34 -2.46 -1.65
N ALA A 506 6.22 -3.13 -2.40
CA ALA A 506 7.02 -2.49 -3.46
C ALA A 506 6.17 -2.27 -4.74
N PHE A 507 6.30 -1.11 -5.38
CA PHE A 507 5.48 -0.77 -6.53
C PHE A 507 6.24 -0.85 -7.86
N GLU A 508 5.92 -1.86 -8.67
CA GLU A 508 6.42 -1.94 -10.05
C GLU A 508 6.07 -0.67 -10.86
N SER A 509 6.99 -0.25 -11.73
CA SER A 509 6.83 0.94 -12.55
C SER A 509 5.82 0.71 -13.68
N ILE A 510 4.56 1.09 -13.45
CA ILE A 510 3.49 1.01 -14.44
C ILE A 510 3.89 1.79 -15.70
N ALA A 511 4.25 1.06 -16.76
CA ALA A 511 4.68 1.64 -18.02
C ALA A 511 3.50 2.32 -18.72
N VAL A 512 3.43 3.65 -18.60
CA VAL A 512 2.35 4.53 -19.09
C VAL A 512 1.89 4.20 -20.53
N THR A 513 2.79 3.76 -21.40
CA THR A 513 2.51 3.36 -22.78
C THR A 513 1.77 2.03 -22.93
N LYS A 514 1.96 1.05 -22.02
CA LYS A 514 1.22 -0.25 -22.04
C LYS A 514 -0.25 -0.09 -21.63
N VAL A 515 -0.60 1.01 -20.95
CA VAL A 515 -1.87 1.20 -20.23
C VAL A 515 -2.87 2.10 -20.97
N VAL A 516 -2.45 2.79 -22.03
CA VAL A 516 -3.36 3.67 -22.80
C VAL A 516 -4.41 2.84 -23.52
N SER A 517 -5.68 3.01 -23.13
CA SER A 517 -6.81 2.38 -23.83
C SER A 517 -6.95 2.92 -25.25
N ASN A 518 -7.26 2.04 -26.22
CA ASN A 518 -7.57 2.46 -27.59
C ASN A 518 -8.76 3.44 -27.59
N ASN A 519 -8.49 4.68 -27.98
CA ASN A 519 -9.41 5.82 -27.96
C ASN A 519 -9.72 6.37 -29.35
N ALA A 520 -9.07 5.86 -30.40
CA ALA A 520 -9.23 6.31 -31.79
C ALA A 520 -9.29 5.12 -32.77
N LYS A 521 -9.79 5.37 -33.99
CA LYS A 521 -9.86 4.37 -35.09
C LYS A 521 -8.93 4.81 -36.22
N LEU A 522 -7.99 3.96 -36.62
CA LEU A 522 -7.05 4.25 -37.70
C LEU A 522 -7.66 3.95 -39.06
N TYR A 523 -7.60 4.91 -39.97
CA TYR A 523 -8.01 4.78 -41.37
C TYR A 523 -6.83 5.03 -42.32
N ALA A 524 -6.87 4.41 -43.50
CA ALA A 524 -5.89 4.59 -44.56
C ALA A 524 -6.53 4.59 -45.95
N ASN A 525 -6.20 5.57 -46.79
CA ASN A 525 -6.43 5.54 -48.23
C ASN A 525 -5.14 5.08 -48.92
N TYR A 526 -5.17 3.85 -49.42
CA TYR A 526 -4.00 3.16 -50.00
C TYR A 526 -3.61 3.66 -51.39
N GLU A 527 -4.51 4.31 -52.12
CA GLU A 527 -4.23 4.83 -53.47
C GLU A 527 -3.63 6.23 -53.40
N GLU A 528 -4.27 7.12 -52.64
CA GLU A 528 -3.86 8.53 -52.53
C GLU A 528 -2.71 8.77 -51.54
N GLY A 529 -2.51 7.89 -50.54
CA GLY A 529 -1.38 7.97 -49.62
C GLY A 529 -1.66 8.68 -48.29
N PHE A 530 -2.92 8.75 -47.87
CA PHE A 530 -3.33 9.37 -46.60
C PHE A 530 -3.58 8.32 -45.51
N VAL A 531 -3.14 8.62 -44.28
CA VAL A 531 -3.39 7.82 -43.07
C VAL A 531 -3.75 8.75 -41.92
N GLY A 532 -4.72 8.38 -41.07
CA GLY A 532 -5.03 9.14 -39.86
C GLY A 532 -6.29 8.66 -39.13
N ILE A 533 -6.61 9.31 -38.02
CA ILE A 533 -7.74 8.95 -37.15
C ILE A 533 -9.04 9.72 -37.42
N ASN A 534 -8.99 10.83 -38.16
CA ASN A 534 -10.14 11.70 -38.46
C ASN A 534 -10.30 11.90 -39.98
N MET A 535 -10.20 10.82 -40.76
CA MET A 535 -10.51 10.84 -42.20
C MET A 535 -12.01 11.01 -42.44
N LYS A 536 -12.38 11.84 -43.43
CA LYS A 536 -13.79 12.09 -43.78
C LYS A 536 -14.33 10.97 -44.68
N LYS A 537 -15.67 10.85 -44.77
CA LYS A 537 -16.31 9.88 -45.68
C LYS A 537 -15.88 10.05 -47.14
N ASP A 538 -15.57 11.28 -47.55
CA ASP A 538 -15.14 11.61 -48.91
C ASP A 538 -13.68 11.19 -49.20
N ASP A 539 -12.89 10.82 -48.18
CA ASP A 539 -11.47 10.50 -48.31
C ASP A 539 -11.19 9.04 -48.72
N ASN A 540 -12.22 8.22 -48.97
CA ASN A 540 -12.12 6.78 -49.26
C ASN A 540 -11.22 5.99 -48.28
N GLY A 541 -11.21 6.39 -47.00
CA GLY A 541 -10.40 5.76 -45.96
C GLY A 541 -10.91 4.36 -45.57
N VAL A 542 -10.09 3.34 -45.79
CA VAL A 542 -10.33 1.98 -45.31
C VAL A 542 -9.96 1.90 -43.84
N TYR A 543 -10.84 1.34 -42.99
CA TYR A 543 -10.53 1.08 -41.58
C TYR A 543 -9.41 0.04 -41.46
N VAL A 544 -8.41 0.32 -40.62
CA VAL A 544 -7.24 -0.53 -40.39
C VAL A 544 -7.36 -1.26 -39.06
N CYS A 545 -7.44 -0.53 -37.96
CA CYS A 545 -7.50 -1.05 -36.60
C CYS A 545 -7.88 0.05 -35.59
N ASP A 546 -8.24 -0.33 -34.37
CA ASP A 546 -8.35 0.61 -33.24
C ASP A 546 -6.95 0.90 -32.66
N CYS A 547 -6.71 2.12 -32.20
CA CYS A 547 -5.42 2.60 -31.71
C CYS A 547 -5.59 3.71 -30.66
N SER A 548 -4.48 4.25 -30.15
CA SER A 548 -4.46 5.48 -29.36
C SER A 548 -3.91 6.66 -30.18
N ASP A 549 -4.39 7.86 -29.86
CA ASP A 549 -3.77 9.15 -30.23
C ASP A 549 -2.28 9.29 -29.87
N LEU A 550 -1.76 8.43 -28.97
CA LEU A 550 -0.36 8.34 -28.57
C LEU A 550 0.42 7.22 -29.29
N SER A 551 -0.26 6.35 -30.03
CA SER A 551 0.38 5.23 -30.76
C SER A 551 1.33 5.72 -31.86
N GLU A 552 2.30 4.88 -32.20
CA GLU A 552 3.03 4.97 -33.47
C GLU A 552 2.38 4.10 -34.53
N VAL A 553 2.51 4.49 -35.78
CA VAL A 553 2.06 3.72 -36.95
C VAL A 553 3.22 3.53 -37.93
N ILE A 554 3.31 2.34 -38.49
CA ILE A 554 4.19 2.01 -39.61
C ILE A 554 3.41 2.11 -40.92
N VAL A 555 3.95 2.83 -41.89
CA VAL A 555 3.39 3.00 -43.23
C VAL A 555 4.42 2.56 -44.25
N ILE A 556 4.03 1.68 -45.18
CA ILE A 556 4.90 1.03 -46.16
C ILE A 556 4.36 1.29 -47.58
N GLY A 557 5.21 1.79 -48.48
CA GLY A 557 4.91 2.03 -49.89
C GLY A 557 5.22 0.84 -50.81
N LYS A 558 4.56 0.76 -51.97
CA LYS A 558 4.83 -0.29 -52.99
C LYS A 558 6.23 -0.18 -53.62
N ASP A 559 6.90 0.96 -53.50
CA ASP A 559 8.28 1.17 -53.95
C ASP A 559 9.33 0.50 -53.04
N GLY A 560 8.97 0.20 -51.78
CA GLY A 560 9.85 -0.39 -50.78
C GLY A 560 10.11 0.50 -49.56
N LYS A 561 9.72 1.78 -49.60
CA LYS A 561 9.95 2.69 -48.47
C LYS A 561 9.01 2.41 -47.31
N TYR A 562 9.50 2.67 -46.10
CA TYR A 562 8.67 2.74 -44.90
C TYR A 562 9.06 3.90 -43.99
N ARG A 563 8.07 4.42 -43.29
CA ARG A 563 8.19 5.49 -42.28
C ARG A 563 7.42 5.05 -41.05
N ILE A 564 7.94 5.40 -39.87
CA ILE A 564 7.22 5.25 -38.61
C ILE A 564 7.02 6.64 -38.01
N THR A 565 5.78 6.98 -37.70
CA THR A 565 5.39 8.29 -37.18
C THR A 565 4.35 8.15 -36.08
N LYS A 566 4.05 9.24 -35.36
CA LYS A 566 2.95 9.29 -34.41
C LYS A 566 1.61 9.35 -35.16
N VAL A 567 0.56 8.73 -34.62
CA VAL A 567 -0.81 8.95 -35.07
C VAL A 567 -1.17 10.45 -35.07
N THR A 568 -1.86 10.89 -36.13
CA THR A 568 -2.37 12.26 -36.36
C THR A 568 -3.72 12.19 -37.10
N ASP A 569 -4.45 13.30 -37.18
CA ASP A 569 -5.79 13.34 -37.81
C ASP A 569 -5.79 12.89 -39.28
N LYS A 570 -4.83 13.39 -40.07
CA LYS A 570 -4.59 13.02 -41.48
C LYS A 570 -3.19 13.44 -41.91
N ALA A 571 -2.31 12.47 -42.16
CA ALA A 571 -0.96 12.69 -42.71
C ALA A 571 -0.83 12.09 -44.12
N PHE A 572 0.00 12.71 -44.97
CA PHE A 572 0.36 12.21 -46.30
C PHE A 572 1.76 11.59 -46.27
N PHE A 573 1.92 10.46 -46.97
CA PHE A 573 3.18 9.72 -47.07
C PHE A 573 3.63 9.66 -48.53
N TRP A 574 3.12 8.68 -49.27
CA TRP A 574 3.34 8.47 -50.69
C TRP A 574 2.08 7.85 -51.30
N LYS A 575 1.82 8.09 -52.58
CA LYS A 575 0.80 7.34 -53.33
C LYS A 575 1.19 5.87 -53.41
N ASP A 576 0.21 4.99 -53.69
CA ASP A 576 0.45 3.54 -53.81
C ASP A 576 1.04 2.92 -52.51
N LEU A 577 0.34 3.08 -51.38
CA LEU A 577 0.66 2.38 -50.14
C LEU A 577 0.39 0.88 -50.25
N LEU A 578 1.17 0.09 -49.52
CA LEU A 578 1.11 -1.37 -49.48
C LEU A 578 0.60 -1.90 -48.14
N TYR A 579 0.98 -1.26 -47.03
CA TYR A 579 0.54 -1.64 -45.69
C TYR A 579 0.56 -0.44 -44.73
N VAL A 580 -0.38 -0.45 -43.78
CA VAL A 580 -0.49 0.48 -42.66
C VAL A 580 -0.87 -0.34 -41.43
N GLY A 581 -0.27 -0.05 -40.28
CA GLY A 581 -0.63 -0.67 -39.00
C GLY A 581 -0.01 0.04 -37.79
N VAL A 582 -0.51 -0.27 -36.59
CA VAL A 582 0.09 0.19 -35.33
C VAL A 582 1.47 -0.43 -35.14
N PHE A 583 2.41 0.33 -34.61
CA PHE A 583 3.80 -0.07 -34.43
C PHE A 583 4.22 -0.11 -32.96
N ASN A 584 4.58 -1.31 -32.48
CA ASN A 584 5.08 -1.53 -31.12
C ASN A 584 6.61 -1.54 -31.12
N ARG A 585 7.23 -0.56 -30.46
CA ARG A 585 8.71 -0.53 -30.29
C ARG A 585 9.18 -1.72 -29.48
N GLY A 586 10.19 -2.42 -29.99
CA GLY A 586 10.73 -3.64 -29.38
C GLY A 586 10.10 -4.93 -29.92
N ASP A 587 9.05 -4.87 -30.73
CA ASP A 587 8.45 -6.07 -31.32
C ASP A 587 9.42 -6.77 -32.29
N GLY A 588 9.89 -7.95 -31.87
CA GLY A 588 10.67 -8.88 -32.69
C GLY A 588 9.86 -10.06 -33.24
N ARG A 589 8.59 -10.19 -32.88
CA ARG A 589 7.70 -11.33 -33.20
C ARG A 589 6.90 -11.06 -34.48
N THR A 590 6.53 -9.81 -34.77
CA THR A 590 5.97 -9.43 -36.06
C THR A 590 7.01 -9.53 -37.17
N ILE A 591 6.91 -10.57 -38.00
CA ILE A 591 7.80 -10.83 -39.12
C ILE A 591 7.17 -10.39 -40.44
N TYR A 592 7.92 -9.56 -41.16
CA TYR A 592 7.59 -9.13 -42.51
C TYR A 592 8.20 -10.10 -43.51
N ASN A 593 7.36 -10.85 -44.22
CA ASN A 593 7.76 -11.71 -45.33
C ASN A 593 7.63 -10.89 -46.62
N VAL A 594 8.70 -10.72 -47.39
CA VAL A 594 8.69 -9.90 -48.61
C VAL A 594 9.38 -10.58 -49.77
N ILE A 595 8.83 -10.46 -50.98
CA ILE A 595 9.54 -10.65 -52.26
C ILE A 595 9.57 -9.30 -52.99
N TYR A 596 10.75 -8.83 -53.35
CA TYR A 596 10.94 -7.56 -54.06
C TYR A 596 11.83 -7.70 -55.28
N ARG A 597 11.68 -6.76 -56.22
CA ARG A 597 12.54 -6.58 -57.39
C ARG A 597 13.56 -5.48 -57.09
N GLU A 598 14.84 -5.78 -57.32
CA GLU A 598 15.95 -4.84 -57.16
C GLU A 598 16.03 -3.93 -58.40
N GLY A 599 15.81 -2.63 -58.20
CA GLY A 599 15.85 -1.60 -59.24
C GLY A 599 14.97 -1.91 -60.46
N LYS A 600 15.49 -1.48 -61.62
CA LYS A 600 14.91 -1.74 -62.95
C LYS A 600 15.29 -3.12 -63.52
N SER A 601 15.95 -3.97 -62.71
CA SER A 601 16.40 -5.33 -63.09
C SER A 601 15.24 -6.33 -63.24
N SER A 602 15.51 -7.50 -63.82
CA SER A 602 14.58 -8.66 -63.77
C SER A 602 14.87 -9.64 -62.64
N VAL A 603 15.79 -9.30 -61.74
CA VAL A 603 16.14 -10.10 -60.55
C VAL A 603 15.17 -9.79 -59.40
N SER A 604 14.82 -10.81 -58.62
CA SER A 604 13.98 -10.67 -57.44
C SER A 604 14.50 -11.52 -56.27
N TYR A 605 14.37 -10.99 -55.06
CA TYR A 605 14.86 -11.58 -53.82
C TYR A 605 13.74 -11.70 -52.78
N ALA A 606 13.90 -12.61 -51.82
CA ALA A 606 13.01 -12.78 -50.68
C ALA A 606 13.76 -12.63 -49.36
N LYS A 607 13.09 -12.07 -48.35
CA LYS A 607 13.57 -12.09 -46.97
C LYS A 607 12.41 -12.12 -45.97
N ARG A 608 12.77 -12.56 -44.76
CA ARG A 608 11.97 -12.48 -43.53
C ARG A 608 12.74 -11.62 -42.55
N PHE A 609 12.10 -10.63 -41.95
CA PHE A 609 12.76 -9.68 -41.04
C PHE A 609 11.76 -9.06 -40.07
N ALA A 610 12.23 -8.72 -38.86
CA ALA A 610 11.50 -7.87 -37.92
C ALA A 610 11.92 -6.40 -38.05
N ILE A 611 11.07 -5.48 -37.61
CA ILE A 611 11.37 -4.05 -37.51
C ILE A 611 11.26 -3.66 -36.03
N THR A 612 12.29 -3.96 -35.23
CA THR A 612 12.25 -3.75 -33.77
C THR A 612 12.30 -2.27 -33.36
N SER A 613 13.13 -1.47 -34.04
CA SER A 613 13.26 -0.03 -33.76
C SER A 613 13.78 0.79 -34.95
N VAL A 614 13.33 2.04 -35.04
CA VAL A 614 13.81 3.12 -35.94
C VAL A 614 13.59 4.49 -35.28
N THR A 615 14.28 5.52 -35.79
CA THR A 615 13.96 6.93 -35.51
C THR A 615 12.60 7.26 -36.14
N ARG A 616 11.79 8.07 -35.46
CA ARG A 616 10.51 8.55 -36.01
C ARG A 616 10.75 9.49 -37.20
N ASP A 617 9.75 9.61 -38.06
CA ASP A 617 9.61 10.62 -39.12
C ASP A 617 10.73 10.62 -40.18
N LYS A 618 11.51 9.55 -40.21
CA LYS A 618 12.57 9.30 -41.18
C LYS A 618 12.16 8.18 -42.13
N ASP A 619 12.51 8.34 -43.40
CA ASP A 619 12.30 7.34 -44.44
C ASP A 619 13.42 6.29 -44.40
N TYR A 620 13.03 5.03 -44.49
CA TYR A 620 13.88 3.86 -44.59
C TYR A 620 13.41 2.98 -45.75
N ASP A 621 14.27 2.07 -46.23
CA ASP A 621 13.94 1.17 -47.33
C ASP A 621 13.94 -0.30 -46.88
N ILE A 622 12.99 -1.08 -47.40
CA ILE A 622 12.93 -2.55 -47.27
C ILE A 622 13.81 -3.22 -48.34
N THR A 623 14.09 -2.54 -49.44
CA THR A 623 14.95 -3.00 -50.53
C THR A 623 16.40 -2.56 -50.31
N THR A 624 17.20 -2.56 -51.36
CA THR A 624 18.57 -2.02 -51.39
C THR A 624 18.63 -0.51 -51.73
N GLY A 625 17.48 0.14 -51.97
CA GLY A 625 17.38 1.57 -52.27
C GLY A 625 17.64 1.95 -53.74
N GLU A 626 17.78 0.97 -54.64
CA GLU A 626 17.96 1.23 -56.07
C GLU A 626 16.70 1.85 -56.70
N GLU A 627 16.89 2.85 -57.56
CA GLU A 627 15.80 3.59 -58.20
C GLU A 627 14.95 2.68 -59.11
N GLY A 628 13.66 2.63 -58.83
CA GLY A 628 12.71 1.75 -59.53
C GLY A 628 12.57 0.35 -58.93
N SER A 629 13.15 0.08 -57.75
CA SER A 629 12.80 -1.10 -56.94
C SER A 629 11.29 -1.16 -56.68
N LYS A 630 10.75 -2.36 -56.48
CA LYS A 630 9.31 -2.55 -56.22
C LYS A 630 9.05 -3.85 -55.46
N ILE A 631 8.19 -3.78 -54.44
CA ILE A 631 7.69 -4.98 -53.75
C ILE A 631 6.67 -5.70 -54.66
N LEU A 632 6.80 -7.03 -54.73
CA LEU A 632 5.99 -7.93 -55.58
C LEU A 632 5.09 -8.85 -54.74
N TRP A 633 5.49 -9.17 -53.51
CA TRP A 633 4.70 -9.87 -52.51
C TRP A 633 5.07 -9.37 -51.12
N PHE A 634 4.10 -9.28 -50.22
CA PHE A 634 4.28 -8.81 -48.85
C PHE A 634 3.19 -9.38 -47.94
N SER A 635 3.57 -9.84 -46.75
CA SER A 635 2.66 -10.18 -45.68
C SER A 635 3.24 -9.76 -44.32
N VAL A 636 2.33 -9.49 -43.37
CA VAL A 636 2.65 -9.12 -41.99
C VAL A 636 2.16 -10.24 -41.08
N ASN A 637 3.10 -10.89 -40.40
CA ASN A 637 2.88 -12.14 -39.71
C ASN A 637 3.22 -11.90 -38.24
N HIS A 638 2.21 -11.50 -37.46
CA HIS A 638 2.36 -11.08 -36.06
C HIS A 638 2.87 -12.21 -35.14
N ASN A 639 2.73 -13.46 -35.59
CA ASN A 639 3.21 -14.66 -34.91
C ASN A 639 4.40 -15.29 -35.66
N GLY A 640 5.06 -14.54 -36.55
CA GLY A 640 6.17 -15.03 -37.35
C GLY A 640 5.80 -16.08 -38.39
N GLU A 641 4.54 -16.19 -38.79
CA GLU A 641 4.06 -17.22 -39.73
C GLU A 641 4.86 -17.27 -41.04
N ALA A 642 5.14 -18.47 -41.54
CA ALA A 642 5.89 -18.71 -42.77
C ALA A 642 5.00 -19.34 -43.86
N GLU A 643 4.48 -18.50 -44.74
CA GLU A 643 3.59 -18.91 -45.83
C GLU A 643 4.33 -19.53 -47.03
N SER A 644 3.60 -20.21 -47.90
CA SER A 644 4.11 -20.72 -49.17
C SER A 644 3.39 -20.04 -50.34
N VAL A 645 4.13 -19.59 -51.34
CA VAL A 645 3.61 -18.83 -52.50
C VAL A 645 3.96 -19.46 -53.85
N ARG A 646 3.04 -19.35 -54.81
CA ARG A 646 3.24 -19.76 -56.21
C ARG A 646 3.57 -18.53 -57.06
N ILE A 647 4.73 -18.57 -57.71
CA ILE A 647 5.30 -17.47 -58.49
C ILE A 647 5.16 -17.80 -59.98
N TYR A 648 4.53 -16.91 -60.74
CA TYR A 648 4.37 -17.01 -62.18
C TYR A 648 5.38 -16.09 -62.86
N LEU A 649 6.20 -16.64 -63.77
CA LEU A 649 7.20 -15.88 -64.53
C LEU A 649 6.61 -15.39 -65.85
N ARG A 650 7.05 -14.21 -66.34
CA ARG A 650 6.65 -13.74 -67.67
C ARG A 650 7.22 -14.69 -68.74
N PRO A 651 6.42 -15.16 -69.71
CA PRO A 651 6.91 -16.01 -70.80
C PRO A 651 8.06 -15.34 -71.56
N ARG A 652 9.10 -16.13 -71.85
CA ARG A 652 10.22 -15.77 -72.71
C ARG A 652 10.59 -16.96 -73.60
N PRO A 653 10.99 -16.76 -74.86
CA PRO A 653 11.60 -17.83 -75.65
C PRO A 653 12.76 -18.48 -74.87
N LYS A 654 12.82 -19.82 -74.88
CA LYS A 654 13.76 -20.67 -74.11
C LYS A 654 13.46 -20.87 -72.60
N LEU A 655 12.41 -20.26 -72.01
CA LEU A 655 12.06 -20.49 -70.60
C LEU A 655 11.24 -21.79 -70.40
N LYS A 656 11.88 -22.86 -69.90
CA LYS A 656 11.24 -24.20 -69.73
C LYS A 656 10.27 -24.33 -68.55
N LYS A 657 10.38 -23.51 -67.49
CA LYS A 657 9.46 -23.48 -66.34
C LYS A 657 8.83 -22.10 -66.23
N THR A 658 7.51 -22.01 -66.41
CA THR A 658 6.73 -20.75 -66.37
C THR A 658 6.15 -20.44 -64.99
N GLN A 659 6.08 -21.44 -64.10
CA GLN A 659 5.71 -21.30 -62.70
C GLN A 659 6.73 -22.01 -61.81
N MET A 660 6.87 -21.51 -60.59
CA MET A 660 7.64 -22.11 -59.50
C MET A 660 6.93 -21.85 -58.18
N GLU A 661 7.32 -22.57 -57.13
CA GLU A 661 6.83 -22.34 -55.77
C GLU A 661 7.99 -21.88 -54.91
N TYR A 662 7.69 -21.07 -53.89
CA TYR A 662 8.65 -20.50 -52.97
C TYR A 662 8.08 -20.54 -51.56
N ASP A 663 8.81 -21.19 -50.66
CA ASP A 663 8.38 -21.39 -49.28
C ASP A 663 9.19 -20.49 -48.35
N PHE A 664 8.51 -19.62 -47.61
CA PHE A 664 9.16 -18.74 -46.64
C PHE A 664 9.69 -19.51 -45.42
N SER A 665 9.24 -20.74 -45.14
CA SER A 665 9.76 -21.55 -44.02
C SER A 665 11.29 -21.74 -44.11
N THR A 666 11.79 -21.92 -45.34
CA THR A 666 13.20 -22.13 -45.68
C THR A 666 14.10 -20.90 -45.44
N LEU A 667 13.52 -19.76 -45.07
CA LEU A 667 14.25 -18.53 -44.78
C LEU A 667 14.38 -18.31 -43.28
N ALA A 668 15.62 -18.29 -42.81
CA ALA A 668 15.97 -17.71 -41.52
C ALA A 668 15.59 -16.21 -41.49
N ILE A 669 15.11 -15.75 -40.34
CA ILE A 669 14.81 -14.34 -40.07
C ILE A 669 16.15 -13.58 -40.02
N LYS A 670 16.28 -12.53 -40.84
CA LYS A 670 17.51 -11.72 -40.98
C LYS A 670 17.24 -10.26 -40.61
N GLY A 671 18.29 -9.54 -40.23
CA GLY A 671 18.19 -8.10 -39.95
C GLY A 671 17.69 -7.31 -41.16
N LYS A 672 16.89 -6.26 -40.92
CA LYS A 672 16.19 -5.45 -41.93
C LYS A 672 17.04 -4.98 -43.13
N ALA A 673 18.33 -4.69 -42.93
CA ALA A 673 19.26 -4.26 -43.98
C ALA A 673 19.76 -5.40 -44.92
N SER A 674 19.39 -6.67 -44.68
CA SER A 674 19.79 -7.78 -45.55
C SER A 674 19.14 -7.69 -46.93
N ARG A 675 19.87 -8.02 -48.00
CA ARG A 675 19.32 -8.18 -49.37
C ARG A 675 18.45 -9.44 -49.53
N GLY A 676 18.52 -10.38 -48.58
CA GLY A 676 17.78 -11.64 -48.66
C GLY A 676 18.38 -12.68 -49.61
N ASN A 677 17.60 -13.71 -49.92
CA ASN A 677 17.97 -14.83 -50.79
C ASN A 677 17.40 -14.62 -52.21
N LEU A 678 18.11 -15.10 -53.23
CA LEU A 678 17.65 -15.00 -54.63
C LEU A 678 16.41 -15.88 -54.87
N VAL A 679 15.36 -15.30 -55.47
CA VAL A 679 14.13 -16.01 -55.86
C VAL A 679 14.16 -16.34 -57.36
N SER A 680 14.45 -15.35 -58.20
CA SER A 680 14.43 -15.49 -59.65
C SER A 680 15.32 -14.46 -60.32
N LYS A 681 15.97 -14.84 -61.44
CA LYS A 681 16.62 -13.91 -62.38
C LYS A 681 15.69 -13.50 -63.54
N ASN A 682 14.54 -14.18 -63.68
CA ASN A 682 13.52 -13.94 -64.69
C ASN A 682 12.40 -13.05 -64.13
N PRO A 683 11.85 -12.12 -64.95
CA PRO A 683 10.86 -11.17 -64.48
C PRO A 683 9.56 -11.88 -64.10
N ILE A 684 9.11 -11.66 -62.87
CA ILE A 684 7.86 -12.18 -62.33
C ILE A 684 6.67 -11.46 -63.00
N ALA A 685 5.59 -12.21 -63.25
CA ALA A 685 4.32 -11.73 -63.77
C ALA A 685 3.32 -11.45 -62.63
N ARG A 686 3.13 -12.43 -61.75
CA ARG A 686 2.32 -12.34 -60.52
C ARG A 686 2.79 -13.36 -59.49
N ILE A 687 2.38 -13.16 -58.23
CA ILE A 687 2.57 -14.09 -57.12
C ILE A 687 1.18 -14.38 -56.53
N GLN A 688 0.93 -15.61 -56.07
CA GLN A 688 -0.31 -16.01 -55.40
C GLN A 688 0.02 -16.82 -54.15
N LEU A 689 -0.76 -16.68 -53.09
CA LEU A 689 -0.69 -17.55 -51.92
C LEU A 689 -1.03 -19.00 -52.31
N LYS A 690 -0.25 -19.97 -51.84
CA LYS A 690 -0.52 -21.41 -51.97
C LYS A 690 -1.13 -21.96 -50.68
N SER A 691 -0.55 -21.61 -49.54
CA SER A 691 -1.02 -21.99 -48.20
C SER A 691 -0.60 -20.93 -47.18
N LYS A 692 -1.48 -20.64 -46.21
CA LYS A 692 -1.13 -19.86 -45.03
C LYS A 692 -0.02 -20.57 -44.25
N GLY A 693 0.84 -19.81 -43.59
CA GLY A 693 1.93 -20.35 -42.79
C GLY A 693 1.46 -20.89 -41.44
N VAL A 694 2.22 -21.83 -40.91
CA VAL A 694 2.24 -22.15 -39.47
C VAL A 694 3.16 -21.13 -38.78
N SER A 695 2.93 -20.85 -37.50
CA SER A 695 3.88 -20.08 -36.67
C SER A 695 5.27 -20.73 -36.72
N THR A 696 6.33 -19.95 -36.93
CA THR A 696 7.72 -20.43 -36.76
C THR A 696 8.38 -19.86 -35.50
N ILE A 697 7.55 -19.53 -34.51
CA ILE A 697 7.94 -19.04 -33.18
C ILE A 697 7.08 -19.82 -32.17
N GLY A 698 7.69 -20.32 -31.09
CA GLY A 698 6.97 -20.91 -29.96
C GLY A 698 5.98 -19.92 -29.34
N GLY A 699 5.14 -20.36 -28.41
CA GLY A 699 4.22 -19.52 -27.64
C GLY A 699 4.92 -18.45 -26.80
N LYS A 700 4.28 -18.05 -25.70
CA LYS A 700 4.86 -17.08 -24.77
C LYS A 700 4.98 -17.71 -23.40
N ASP A 701 6.20 -17.76 -22.88
CA ASP A 701 6.46 -18.13 -21.50
C ASP A 701 5.84 -17.08 -20.55
N ILE A 702 5.15 -17.54 -19.51
CA ILE A 702 4.47 -16.68 -18.53
C ILE A 702 4.85 -17.14 -17.13
N TRP A 703 5.06 -16.17 -16.24
CA TRP A 703 5.26 -16.38 -14.81
C TRP A 703 4.18 -15.64 -14.01
N TYR A 704 3.91 -16.12 -12.80
CA TYR A 704 3.12 -15.44 -11.79
C TYR A 704 4.01 -14.96 -10.65
N ASP A 705 3.87 -13.68 -10.31
CA ASP A 705 4.49 -13.06 -9.15
C ASP A 705 3.46 -12.93 -8.03
N ALA A 706 3.71 -13.63 -6.91
CA ALA A 706 2.85 -13.65 -5.75
C ALA A 706 2.94 -12.36 -4.91
N ASP A 707 4.07 -11.65 -4.92
CA ASP A 707 4.28 -10.44 -4.10
C ASP A 707 3.46 -9.25 -4.61
N ILE A 708 3.20 -9.21 -5.93
CA ILE A 708 2.36 -8.17 -6.57
C ILE A 708 1.04 -8.71 -7.16
N GLN A 709 0.80 -10.02 -7.03
CA GLN A 709 -0.38 -10.75 -7.51
C GLN A 709 -0.69 -10.55 -9.00
N LYS A 710 0.32 -10.68 -9.88
CA LYS A 710 0.22 -10.46 -11.33
C LYS A 710 1.00 -11.47 -12.18
N LEU A 711 0.59 -11.59 -13.45
CA LEU A 711 1.41 -12.24 -14.48
C LEU A 711 2.60 -11.35 -14.90
N ASN A 712 3.70 -11.95 -15.33
CA ASN A 712 4.81 -11.27 -16.01
C ASN A 712 5.47 -12.17 -17.07
N ASP A 713 6.34 -11.55 -17.88
CA ASP A 713 7.13 -12.16 -18.94
C ASP A 713 8.65 -11.94 -18.76
N GLU A 714 9.08 -11.66 -17.53
CA GLU A 714 10.46 -11.29 -17.17
C GLU A 714 11.14 -12.34 -16.27
N GLN A 715 10.70 -13.61 -16.34
CA GLN A 715 11.23 -14.74 -15.58
C GLN A 715 11.12 -14.62 -14.05
N ARG A 716 10.15 -13.86 -13.54
CA ARG A 716 10.00 -13.55 -12.11
C ARG A 716 8.86 -14.35 -11.47
N GLY A 717 9.17 -15.15 -10.44
CA GLY A 717 8.16 -15.93 -9.70
C GLY A 717 7.89 -17.32 -10.29
N GLN A 718 6.68 -17.84 -10.08
CA GLN A 718 6.27 -19.20 -10.47
C GLN A 718 6.05 -19.29 -11.99
N TYR A 719 6.72 -20.23 -12.67
CA TYR A 719 6.49 -20.48 -14.10
C TYR A 719 5.13 -21.17 -14.32
N LEU A 720 4.31 -20.64 -15.23
CA LEU A 720 2.98 -21.18 -15.57
C LEU A 720 2.97 -22.00 -16.87
N GLY A 721 4.07 -22.04 -17.62
CA GLY A 721 4.17 -22.71 -18.92
C GLY A 721 4.19 -21.76 -20.13
N GLU A 722 4.18 -22.36 -21.31
CA GLU A 722 4.14 -21.71 -22.62
C GLU A 722 2.68 -21.52 -23.09
N PHE A 723 2.30 -20.29 -23.43
CA PHE A 723 0.93 -19.91 -23.82
C PHE A 723 0.81 -19.55 -25.31
N GLY A 724 -0.08 -20.22 -26.02
CA GLY A 724 -0.58 -19.88 -27.34
C GLY A 724 -1.84 -18.99 -27.29
N PRO A 725 -2.38 -18.56 -28.45
CA PRO A 725 -3.42 -17.53 -28.52
C PRO A 725 -4.75 -17.85 -27.82
N GLU A 726 -5.15 -19.12 -27.80
CA GLU A 726 -6.40 -19.59 -27.19
C GLU A 726 -6.23 -20.00 -25.71
N ASP A 727 -5.00 -20.06 -25.21
CA ASP A 727 -4.72 -20.54 -23.86
C ASP A 727 -5.19 -19.56 -22.79
N LYS A 728 -5.64 -20.11 -21.66
CA LYS A 728 -6.21 -19.38 -20.53
C LYS A 728 -5.45 -19.70 -19.26
N VAL A 729 -5.38 -18.74 -18.35
CA VAL A 729 -4.88 -18.96 -16.98
C VAL A 729 -6.10 -19.25 -16.09
N LEU A 730 -5.98 -20.23 -15.21
CA LEU A 730 -6.92 -20.54 -14.14
C LEU A 730 -6.32 -20.05 -12.82
N ALA A 731 -7.10 -19.32 -12.01
CA ALA A 731 -6.73 -18.95 -10.66
C ALA A 731 -7.78 -19.42 -9.66
N ILE A 732 -7.33 -19.99 -8.54
CA ILE A 732 -8.15 -20.66 -7.53
C ILE A 732 -7.83 -20.05 -6.15
N PHE A 733 -8.86 -19.68 -5.40
CA PHE A 733 -8.76 -18.89 -4.17
C PHE A 733 -9.25 -19.66 -2.95
N LYS A 734 -8.71 -19.29 -1.78
CA LYS A 734 -8.91 -19.95 -0.48
C LYS A 734 -10.31 -19.79 0.11
N ASP A 735 -11.09 -18.82 -0.38
CA ASP A 735 -12.51 -18.68 -0.06
C ASP A 735 -13.40 -19.72 -0.79
N GLY A 736 -12.84 -20.43 -1.78
CA GLY A 736 -13.56 -21.36 -2.64
C GLY A 736 -14.07 -20.73 -3.94
N THR A 737 -13.57 -19.55 -4.33
CA THR A 737 -13.80 -18.99 -5.66
C THR A 737 -12.71 -19.39 -6.66
N PHE A 738 -13.05 -19.31 -7.94
CA PHE A 738 -12.12 -19.47 -9.05
C PHE A 738 -12.54 -18.57 -10.22
N TYR A 739 -11.61 -18.27 -11.11
CA TYR A 739 -11.95 -17.73 -12.44
C TYR A 739 -10.85 -18.00 -13.47
N THR A 740 -11.22 -17.94 -14.75
CA THR A 740 -10.27 -17.98 -15.87
C THR A 740 -10.02 -16.60 -16.45
N THR A 741 -8.81 -16.37 -16.94
CA THR A 741 -8.35 -15.13 -17.57
C THR A 741 -7.53 -15.42 -18.83
N SER A 742 -7.10 -14.38 -19.53
CA SER A 742 -6.06 -14.49 -20.58
C SER A 742 -4.65 -14.50 -19.95
N PHE A 743 -3.63 -14.80 -20.75
CA PHE A 743 -2.22 -14.61 -20.39
C PHE A 743 -1.74 -13.14 -20.51
N ASP A 744 -2.64 -12.16 -20.38
CA ASP A 744 -2.28 -10.74 -20.44
C ASP A 744 -1.58 -10.30 -19.15
N VAL A 745 -0.38 -9.73 -19.28
CA VAL A 745 0.49 -9.26 -18.19
C VAL A 745 -0.18 -8.19 -17.30
N SER A 746 -1.26 -7.56 -17.76
CA SER A 746 -2.04 -6.64 -16.92
C SER A 746 -3.00 -7.34 -15.92
N ASN A 747 -3.31 -8.63 -16.11
CA ASN A 747 -4.27 -9.37 -15.27
C ASN A 747 -3.75 -9.53 -13.82
N ARG A 748 -4.64 -9.26 -12.85
CA ARG A 748 -4.35 -9.28 -11.40
C ARG A 748 -5.25 -10.30 -10.70
N TYR A 749 -4.70 -10.99 -9.69
CA TYR A 749 -5.38 -12.05 -8.93
C TYR A 749 -5.54 -11.68 -7.46
N GLN A 750 -6.49 -10.79 -7.18
CA GLN A 750 -6.68 -10.23 -5.84
C GLN A 750 -7.20 -11.28 -4.84
N GLY A 751 -6.45 -11.51 -3.76
CA GLY A 751 -6.85 -12.38 -2.63
C GLY A 751 -5.85 -13.51 -2.33
N ASP A 752 -6.23 -14.42 -1.42
CA ASP A 752 -5.45 -15.62 -1.07
C ASP A 752 -5.54 -16.66 -2.21
N VAL A 753 -4.67 -16.53 -3.22
CA VAL A 753 -4.48 -17.55 -4.27
C VAL A 753 -3.88 -18.83 -3.66
N ILE A 754 -4.48 -19.98 -3.95
CA ILE A 754 -3.96 -21.31 -3.59
C ILE A 754 -3.16 -21.91 -4.74
N SER A 755 -3.73 -21.87 -5.96
CA SER A 755 -3.14 -22.43 -7.16
C SER A 755 -3.49 -21.53 -8.34
N ILE A 756 -2.51 -21.34 -9.22
CA ILE A 756 -2.64 -20.59 -10.46
C ILE A 756 -1.80 -21.30 -11.53
N GLU A 757 -2.43 -21.60 -12.66
CA GLU A 757 -1.84 -22.47 -13.68
C GLU A 757 -2.48 -22.27 -15.06
N LYS A 758 -1.99 -23.01 -16.06
CA LYS A 758 -2.61 -23.10 -17.38
C LYS A 758 -3.90 -23.92 -17.31
N PHE A 759 -5.01 -23.39 -17.81
CA PHE A 759 -6.31 -24.05 -17.76
C PHE A 759 -6.37 -25.29 -18.68
N ASP A 760 -6.47 -26.48 -18.09
CA ASP A 760 -6.89 -27.70 -18.77
C ASP A 760 -8.34 -28.07 -18.39
N PRO A 761 -9.26 -28.22 -19.37
CA PRO A 761 -10.64 -28.67 -19.11
C PRO A 761 -10.75 -30.13 -18.67
N ASN A 762 -9.73 -30.97 -18.89
CA ASN A 762 -9.77 -32.40 -18.54
C ASN A 762 -9.33 -32.67 -17.09
N LYS A 763 -8.30 -31.96 -16.61
CA LYS A 763 -7.77 -32.01 -15.24
C LYS A 763 -8.90 -31.98 -14.20
N THR A 764 -8.81 -32.88 -13.23
CA THR A 764 -9.86 -33.14 -12.25
C THR A 764 -9.33 -32.89 -10.85
N TYR A 765 -10.06 -32.09 -10.08
CA TYR A 765 -9.64 -31.57 -8.79
C TYR A 765 -10.54 -32.14 -7.70
N THR A 766 -9.95 -32.42 -6.54
CA THR A 766 -10.67 -32.91 -5.36
C THR A 766 -10.66 -31.84 -4.28
N ALA A 767 -11.84 -31.34 -3.90
CA ALA A 767 -11.97 -30.34 -2.84
C ALA A 767 -12.54 -30.95 -1.56
N LEU A 768 -11.84 -30.72 -0.45
CA LEU A 768 -12.32 -30.92 0.91
C LEU A 768 -12.73 -29.56 1.48
N TYR A 769 -13.99 -29.42 1.90
CA TYR A 769 -14.48 -28.18 2.49
C TYR A 769 -15.44 -28.43 3.65
N TYR A 770 -15.54 -27.45 4.55
CA TYR A 770 -16.52 -27.45 5.62
C TYR A 770 -17.74 -26.63 5.21
N ASP A 771 -18.93 -27.21 5.36
CA ASP A 771 -20.22 -26.55 5.10
C ASP A 771 -20.80 -26.02 6.43
N GLY A 772 -20.87 -24.70 6.56
CA GLY A 772 -21.32 -24.05 7.81
C GLY A 772 -22.80 -24.27 8.13
N ALA A 773 -23.64 -24.51 7.13
CA ALA A 773 -25.08 -24.75 7.30
C ALA A 773 -25.38 -26.20 7.67
N ALA A 774 -24.67 -27.16 7.06
CA ALA A 774 -24.74 -28.59 7.39
C ALA A 774 -23.88 -28.98 8.61
N LYS A 775 -23.00 -28.08 9.06
CA LYS A 775 -22.02 -28.27 10.15
C LYS A 775 -21.16 -29.52 9.97
N ALA A 776 -20.66 -29.72 8.76
CA ALA A 776 -19.99 -30.95 8.37
C ALA A 776 -18.98 -30.75 7.23
N PHE A 777 -17.99 -31.63 7.17
CA PHE A 777 -17.05 -31.73 6.06
C PHE A 777 -17.67 -32.47 4.87
N TYR A 778 -17.39 -31.97 3.67
CA TYR A 778 -17.80 -32.50 2.37
C TYR A 778 -16.61 -32.66 1.45
N VAL A 779 -16.64 -33.71 0.63
CA VAL A 779 -15.69 -34.00 -0.45
C VAL A 779 -16.41 -33.92 -1.79
N LYS A 780 -15.72 -33.44 -2.83
CA LYS A 780 -16.18 -33.50 -4.23
C LYS A 780 -15.03 -33.59 -5.22
N ARG A 781 -15.26 -34.29 -6.33
CA ARG A 781 -14.38 -34.32 -7.53
C ARG A 781 -15.06 -33.58 -8.67
N PHE A 782 -14.36 -32.68 -9.36
CA PHE A 782 -14.89 -31.84 -10.43
C PHE A 782 -13.79 -31.30 -11.35
N SER A 783 -14.15 -30.73 -12.51
CA SER A 783 -13.26 -29.86 -13.30
C SER A 783 -13.77 -28.43 -13.25
N PHE A 784 -12.85 -27.47 -13.32
CA PHE A 784 -13.19 -26.06 -13.50
C PHE A 784 -13.69 -25.80 -14.93
N ILE A 785 -14.31 -24.63 -15.13
CA ILE A 785 -14.84 -24.19 -16.43
C ILE A 785 -14.30 -22.80 -16.79
N LEU A 786 -14.38 -22.43 -18.06
CA LEU A 786 -14.12 -21.05 -18.49
C LEU A 786 -15.14 -20.10 -17.86
N SER A 787 -14.66 -19.00 -17.27
CA SER A 787 -15.49 -17.93 -16.69
C SER A 787 -15.12 -16.51 -17.13
N ASP A 788 -13.97 -16.35 -17.80
CA ASP A 788 -13.50 -15.13 -18.48
C ASP A 788 -13.73 -13.83 -17.68
N ASN A 789 -12.92 -13.70 -16.61
CA ASN A 789 -12.93 -12.64 -15.60
C ASN A 789 -14.20 -12.55 -14.73
N THR A 790 -15.03 -13.59 -14.70
CA THR A 790 -16.17 -13.69 -13.77
C THR A 790 -15.82 -14.64 -12.61
N PRO A 791 -15.74 -14.18 -11.36
CA PRO A 791 -15.58 -15.06 -10.20
C PRO A 791 -16.75 -16.03 -10.07
N LEU A 792 -16.46 -17.32 -9.96
CA LEU A 792 -17.43 -18.37 -9.68
C LEU A 792 -17.05 -19.07 -8.37
N SER A 793 -18.01 -19.23 -7.46
CA SER A 793 -17.77 -20.03 -6.26
C SER A 793 -18.01 -21.50 -6.54
N PHE A 794 -17.10 -22.34 -6.05
CA PHE A 794 -17.26 -23.79 -5.99
C PHE A 794 -17.65 -24.27 -4.58
N ILE A 795 -17.69 -23.39 -3.58
CA ILE A 795 -18.24 -23.64 -2.24
C ILE A 795 -19.58 -22.90 -2.07
N ALA A 796 -20.53 -23.46 -1.31
CA ALA A 796 -21.81 -22.80 -1.06
C ALA A 796 -21.61 -21.53 -0.21
N PRO A 797 -21.96 -20.31 -0.72
CA PRO A 797 -21.81 -19.08 0.04
C PRO A 797 -22.76 -19.08 1.23
N GLY A 798 -22.22 -18.98 2.44
CA GLY A 798 -22.98 -19.14 3.68
C GLY A 798 -22.13 -18.98 4.93
N SER A 799 -22.79 -18.79 6.07
CA SER A 799 -22.12 -18.43 7.32
C SER A 799 -21.19 -19.54 7.85
N LYS A 800 -19.88 -19.27 7.79
CA LYS A 800 -18.78 -20.15 8.24
C LYS A 800 -18.56 -21.43 7.42
N SER A 801 -18.93 -21.44 6.14
CA SER A 801 -18.33 -22.40 5.18
C SER A 801 -16.89 -21.96 4.86
N TYR A 802 -15.97 -22.91 4.67
CA TYR A 802 -14.58 -22.63 4.26
C TYR A 802 -13.93 -23.82 3.55
N LEU A 803 -12.97 -23.55 2.65
CA LEU A 803 -12.13 -24.57 2.02
C LEU A 803 -11.14 -25.12 3.04
N VAL A 804 -10.99 -26.44 3.12
CA VAL A 804 -10.01 -27.10 4.00
C VAL A 804 -8.75 -27.44 3.21
N ALA A 805 -8.92 -28.08 2.05
CA ALA A 805 -7.82 -28.36 1.12
C ALA A 805 -8.34 -28.59 -0.30
N LEU A 806 -7.47 -28.41 -1.28
CA LEU A 806 -7.64 -28.82 -2.67
C LEU A 806 -6.50 -29.78 -3.02
N SER A 807 -6.80 -30.82 -3.81
CA SER A 807 -5.83 -31.75 -4.37
C SER A 807 -6.03 -31.82 -5.89
N GLU A 808 -4.92 -31.96 -6.60
CA GLU A 808 -4.82 -32.03 -8.06
C GLU A 808 -4.42 -33.44 -8.54
N ASP A 809 -4.28 -34.39 -7.60
CA ASP A 809 -3.74 -35.74 -7.83
C ASP A 809 -4.71 -36.63 -8.61
N LYS A 810 -4.15 -37.55 -9.42
CA LYS A 810 -4.89 -38.55 -10.22
C LYS A 810 -5.82 -39.40 -9.32
N HIS A 811 -5.28 -39.91 -8.21
CA HIS A 811 -5.94 -40.82 -7.27
C HIS A 811 -5.81 -40.35 -5.80
N PRO A 812 -6.56 -39.31 -5.39
CA PRO A 812 -6.34 -38.64 -4.10
C PRO A 812 -7.00 -39.36 -2.92
N GLN A 813 -6.22 -39.62 -1.88
CA GLN A 813 -6.70 -40.22 -0.62
C GLN A 813 -6.85 -39.14 0.47
N PHE A 814 -7.92 -39.21 1.27
CA PHE A 814 -8.11 -38.33 2.42
C PHE A 814 -8.34 -39.11 3.71
N GLN A 815 -7.89 -38.53 4.82
CA GLN A 815 -8.04 -39.06 6.17
C GLN A 815 -9.10 -38.25 6.94
N VAL A 816 -10.06 -38.95 7.55
CA VAL A 816 -11.05 -38.36 8.47
C VAL A 816 -10.63 -38.59 9.92
N ILE A 817 -10.64 -37.53 10.73
CA ILE A 817 -10.33 -37.59 12.17
C ILE A 817 -11.61 -37.32 12.95
N PHE A 818 -12.01 -38.25 13.80
CA PHE A 818 -13.29 -38.20 14.53
C PHE A 818 -13.29 -37.15 15.64
N GLY A 819 -14.48 -36.60 15.93
CA GLY A 819 -14.65 -35.54 16.92
C GLY A 819 -15.76 -35.79 17.94
N GLY A 820 -15.73 -35.01 19.02
CA GLY A 820 -16.77 -35.02 20.05
C GLY A 820 -16.96 -36.41 20.67
N LYS A 821 -18.14 -37.00 20.49
CA LYS A 821 -18.46 -38.32 21.06
C LYS A 821 -17.65 -39.48 20.45
N TYR A 822 -17.00 -39.26 19.31
CA TYR A 822 -16.29 -40.30 18.55
C TYR A 822 -14.76 -40.12 18.51
N GLU A 823 -14.22 -39.13 19.25
CA GLU A 823 -12.78 -38.80 19.30
C GLU A 823 -11.88 -39.93 19.85
N HIS A 824 -12.47 -41.03 20.34
CA HIS A 824 -11.80 -42.26 20.75
C HIS A 824 -11.59 -43.29 19.61
N ARG A 825 -12.00 -42.97 18.37
CA ARG A 825 -11.78 -43.80 17.18
C ARG A 825 -10.47 -43.42 16.48
N ASP A 826 -9.76 -44.42 15.99
CA ASP A 826 -8.64 -44.23 15.07
C ASP A 826 -9.09 -43.52 13.77
N PRO A 827 -8.21 -42.72 13.12
CA PRO A 827 -8.53 -42.08 11.85
C PRO A 827 -8.79 -43.10 10.73
N GLU A 828 -9.79 -42.83 9.89
CA GLU A 828 -10.13 -43.66 8.74
C GLU A 828 -9.61 -43.00 7.44
N ASN A 829 -8.97 -43.77 6.55
CA ASN A 829 -8.50 -43.32 5.24
C ASN A 829 -9.50 -43.71 4.13
N VAL A 830 -9.71 -42.83 3.15
CA VAL A 830 -10.74 -42.97 2.10
C VAL A 830 -10.18 -42.57 0.73
N ASP A 831 -10.29 -43.45 -0.28
CA ASP A 831 -10.08 -43.07 -1.69
C ASP A 831 -11.21 -42.12 -2.13
N ALA A 832 -10.89 -40.89 -2.52
CA ALA A 832 -11.89 -39.95 -3.00
C ALA A 832 -12.55 -40.39 -4.32
N GLU A 833 -11.88 -41.19 -5.13
CA GLU A 833 -12.36 -41.66 -6.42
C GLU A 833 -13.52 -42.65 -6.30
N GLU A 834 -13.31 -43.74 -5.58
CA GLU A 834 -14.36 -44.72 -5.28
C GLU A 834 -15.47 -44.08 -4.43
N TYR A 835 -15.11 -43.15 -3.53
CA TYR A 835 -16.07 -42.52 -2.65
C TYR A 835 -16.99 -41.51 -3.36
N ILE A 836 -16.52 -40.79 -4.39
CA ILE A 836 -17.33 -39.85 -5.16
C ILE A 836 -16.87 -39.69 -6.63
N ALA A 837 -17.73 -40.14 -7.54
CA ALA A 837 -17.64 -39.84 -8.97
C ALA A 837 -17.62 -38.33 -9.28
N LYS A 838 -16.95 -37.96 -10.38
CA LYS A 838 -16.82 -36.58 -10.89
C LYS A 838 -18.21 -35.93 -11.11
N LYS A 839 -18.39 -34.71 -10.60
CA LYS A 839 -19.61 -33.88 -10.73
C LYS A 839 -19.27 -32.49 -11.28
N GLY A 840 -20.29 -31.71 -11.64
CA GLY A 840 -20.11 -30.29 -11.98
C GLY A 840 -19.69 -29.45 -10.75
N TYR A 841 -18.97 -28.34 -10.98
CA TYR A 841 -18.38 -27.51 -9.92
C TYR A 841 -19.39 -27.01 -8.88
N SER A 842 -20.63 -26.74 -9.27
CA SER A 842 -21.73 -26.26 -8.41
C SER A 842 -22.38 -27.34 -7.53
N ALA A 843 -22.01 -28.62 -7.69
CA ALA A 843 -22.59 -29.71 -6.91
C ALA A 843 -22.00 -29.78 -5.48
N LYS A 844 -22.88 -29.94 -4.49
CA LYS A 844 -22.58 -30.08 -3.04
C LYS A 844 -21.81 -31.36 -2.63
N GLY A 845 -21.21 -32.09 -3.58
CA GLY A 845 -20.36 -33.24 -3.27
C GLY A 845 -21.07 -34.42 -2.57
N LYS A 846 -20.43 -34.91 -1.49
CA LYS A 846 -20.87 -35.95 -0.55
C LYS A 846 -20.24 -35.67 0.83
N LYS A 847 -20.96 -35.90 1.95
CA LYS A 847 -20.42 -35.70 3.31
C LYS A 847 -19.24 -36.66 3.53
N CYS A 848 -18.12 -36.22 4.09
CA CYS A 848 -16.90 -37.05 4.22
C CYS A 848 -17.11 -38.29 5.11
N HIS A 849 -17.88 -38.16 6.20
CA HIS A 849 -18.32 -39.29 7.00
C HIS A 849 -19.69 -39.05 7.64
N GLN A 850 -20.38 -40.11 8.09
CA GLN A 850 -21.69 -39.97 8.75
C GLN A 850 -21.58 -39.34 10.15
N TYR A 851 -20.61 -39.76 10.95
CA TYR A 851 -20.34 -39.22 12.29
C TYR A 851 -19.81 -37.78 12.28
N ASP A 852 -19.67 -37.20 13.47
CA ASP A 852 -19.03 -35.91 13.68
C ASP A 852 -17.51 -36.04 13.59
N LEU A 853 -16.89 -35.13 12.85
CA LEU A 853 -15.44 -35.10 12.58
C LEU A 853 -14.83 -33.85 13.21
N LYS A 854 -13.58 -33.98 13.65
CA LYS A 854 -12.74 -32.92 14.18
C LYS A 854 -11.97 -32.21 13.06
N GLU A 855 -11.44 -33.01 12.12
CA GLU A 855 -10.55 -32.58 11.05
C GLU A 855 -10.69 -33.55 9.85
N VAL A 856 -10.45 -33.07 8.63
CA VAL A 856 -10.28 -33.90 7.43
C VAL A 856 -9.16 -33.31 6.61
N ARG A 857 -8.25 -34.15 6.10
CA ARG A 857 -7.06 -33.72 5.35
C ARG A 857 -6.73 -34.70 4.23
N PHE A 858 -6.08 -34.22 3.17
CA PHE A 858 -5.42 -35.13 2.23
C PHE A 858 -4.20 -35.78 2.88
N ILE A 859 -3.84 -36.95 2.38
CA ILE A 859 -2.64 -37.71 2.70
C ILE A 859 -2.02 -38.18 1.37
N GLU A 860 -0.97 -39.01 1.40
CA GLU A 860 -0.30 -39.49 0.19
C GLU A 860 -1.31 -40.16 -0.78
N PRO A 861 -1.28 -39.83 -2.08
CA PRO A 861 -2.21 -40.38 -3.06
C PRO A 861 -1.98 -41.88 -3.30
N LEU A 862 -3.01 -42.57 -3.78
CA LEU A 862 -2.98 -43.98 -4.09
C LEU A 862 -2.31 -44.22 -5.46
N HIS A 863 -1.08 -44.72 -5.47
CA HIS A 863 -0.46 -45.25 -6.68
C HIS A 863 -1.20 -46.53 -7.10
N LYS A 864 -1.79 -46.56 -8.30
CA LYS A 864 -2.54 -47.71 -8.82
C LYS A 864 -1.69 -48.43 -9.88
N PRO A 865 -1.82 -49.76 -10.09
CA PRO A 865 -0.97 -50.51 -11.03
C PRO A 865 -1.11 -50.08 -12.51
N GLU A 866 -2.09 -49.24 -12.83
CA GLU A 866 -2.29 -48.65 -14.16
C GLU A 866 -1.42 -47.40 -14.37
N ASP A 867 -0.82 -46.84 -13.31
CA ASP A 867 0.07 -45.67 -13.36
C ASP A 867 1.47 -46.01 -13.93
N ASP A 868 1.89 -47.28 -13.83
CA ASP A 868 3.21 -47.75 -14.27
C ASP A 868 3.31 -47.99 -15.80
N ILE A 869 2.24 -47.69 -16.56
CA ILE A 869 2.09 -48.07 -17.98
C ILE A 869 2.41 -46.91 -18.95
N ASP A 870 2.33 -45.65 -18.49
CA ASP A 870 2.49 -44.46 -19.35
C ASP A 870 3.97 -44.11 -19.68
N ASP A 871 4.95 -44.83 -19.13
CA ASP A 871 6.37 -44.41 -19.06
C ASP A 871 7.37 -45.29 -19.88
N GLU A 872 6.91 -46.08 -20.87
CA GLU A 872 7.80 -46.65 -21.89
C GLU A 872 8.01 -45.67 -23.08
N PRO A 873 9.26 -45.30 -23.43
CA PRO A 873 9.51 -44.39 -24.53
C PRO A 873 9.23 -45.04 -25.90
N LEU A 874 8.43 -44.37 -26.73
CA LEU A 874 8.12 -44.80 -28.10
C LEU A 874 9.39 -44.90 -28.96
N ASP A 875 9.79 -46.14 -29.24
CA ASP A 875 11.03 -46.44 -29.95
C ASP A 875 11.00 -46.05 -31.44
N ILE A 876 12.17 -45.78 -32.01
CA ILE A 876 12.29 -45.07 -33.29
C ILE A 876 12.05 -46.02 -34.48
N ILE A 877 11.00 -45.75 -35.26
CA ILE A 877 10.73 -46.45 -36.53
C ILE A 877 11.49 -45.78 -37.68
N GLU A 878 12.62 -46.36 -38.10
CA GLU A 878 13.16 -46.15 -39.46
C GLU A 878 12.45 -47.06 -40.48
N PRO A 879 12.34 -46.66 -41.76
CA PRO A 879 11.41 -47.29 -42.69
C PRO A 879 11.98 -48.46 -43.51
N MET A 880 11.22 -49.57 -43.53
CA MET A 880 11.06 -50.56 -44.62
C MET A 880 12.31 -51.21 -45.27
N ASP A 881 12.34 -52.55 -45.32
CA ASP A 881 12.19 -53.20 -46.64
C ASP A 881 11.64 -54.65 -46.63
N GLN A 882 10.93 -54.93 -47.74
CA GLN A 882 10.37 -56.14 -48.37
C GLN A 882 10.51 -57.59 -47.82
N ASP A 883 9.32 -58.24 -47.80
CA ASP A 883 8.95 -59.52 -48.45
C ASP A 883 9.12 -60.93 -47.84
N SER A 884 8.08 -61.73 -48.17
CA SER A 884 7.99 -63.19 -48.39
C SER A 884 7.46 -64.15 -47.28
N ASP A 885 6.49 -64.95 -47.74
CA ASP A 885 6.13 -66.34 -47.43
C ASP A 885 5.59 -66.77 -46.04
N THR A 886 4.24 -66.83 -45.99
CA THR A 886 3.50 -67.97 -45.41
C THR A 886 3.58 -69.16 -46.41
N PRO A 887 3.43 -70.46 -46.03
CA PRO A 887 2.22 -70.99 -45.37
C PRO A 887 2.40 -72.24 -44.46
N GLU A 888 1.25 -72.86 -44.15
CA GLU A 888 1.03 -74.24 -43.63
C GLU A 888 1.29 -74.55 -42.13
N VAL A 889 0.63 -75.53 -41.50
CA VAL A 889 -0.82 -75.90 -41.41
C VAL A 889 -0.98 -77.04 -40.38
N GLN A 890 -2.11 -77.07 -39.64
CA GLN A 890 -2.53 -78.16 -38.71
C GLN A 890 -1.59 -78.35 -37.47
N ASP A 891 -2.03 -78.83 -36.31
CA ASP A 891 -2.99 -79.91 -36.04
C ASP A 891 -4.16 -79.59 -35.07
N ILE A 892 -5.15 -80.48 -35.11
CA ILE A 892 -6.34 -80.64 -34.27
C ILE A 892 -6.33 -82.15 -33.92
N PRO A 893 -6.50 -82.61 -32.65
CA PRO A 893 -7.88 -82.69 -32.12
C PRO A 893 -8.13 -82.74 -30.60
N ASP A 894 -9.42 -82.50 -30.31
CA ASP A 894 -10.27 -83.16 -29.32
C ASP A 894 -10.09 -82.96 -27.79
N VAL A 895 -11.15 -83.04 -26.95
CA VAL A 895 -12.58 -82.62 -27.03
C VAL A 895 -13.28 -82.96 -25.69
N LYS A 896 -14.50 -82.41 -25.47
CA LYS A 896 -15.49 -82.76 -24.42
C LYS A 896 -15.25 -82.17 -23.00
N GLU A 897 -16.16 -81.35 -22.44
CA GLU A 897 -17.59 -81.56 -22.01
C GLU A 897 -17.68 -82.27 -20.63
N THR A 898 -18.69 -82.11 -19.76
CA THR A 898 -19.90 -81.23 -19.69
C THR A 898 -20.42 -81.15 -18.23
N THR A 899 -21.58 -80.52 -18.02
CA THR A 899 -22.43 -80.50 -16.80
C THR A 899 -21.97 -79.54 -15.70
N GLY A 900 -22.83 -78.79 -15.01
CA GLY A 900 -24.30 -78.61 -15.05
C GLY A 900 -24.77 -78.00 -13.69
N GLY A 901 -25.94 -77.40 -13.49
CA GLY A 901 -27.07 -77.06 -14.37
C GLY A 901 -28.33 -76.83 -13.52
N ASP A 902 -29.01 -75.68 -13.71
CA ASP A 902 -30.35 -75.29 -13.18
C ASP A 902 -30.52 -75.23 -11.63
N ASP A 903 -31.55 -74.57 -11.04
CA ASP A 903 -32.70 -73.85 -11.61
C ASP A 903 -33.25 -72.71 -10.69
N SER A 904 -33.98 -71.76 -11.29
CA SER A 904 -35.16 -71.06 -10.75
C SER A 904 -35.00 -70.06 -9.58
N GLN A 905 -35.83 -69.03 -9.37
CA GLN A 905 -36.88 -68.28 -10.13
C GLN A 905 -37.09 -66.93 -9.35
N THR A 906 -37.88 -65.89 -9.68
CA THR A 906 -39.03 -65.55 -10.57
C THR A 906 -39.06 -63.98 -10.69
N SER A 907 -39.95 -63.21 -11.33
CA SER A 907 -41.16 -63.38 -12.19
C SER A 907 -41.55 -62.03 -12.84
N ALA A 908 -42.00 -62.04 -14.12
CA ALA A 908 -43.07 -61.18 -14.70
C ALA A 908 -42.92 -59.63 -14.74
N ALA A 909 -43.51 -58.84 -15.66
CA ALA A 909 -44.34 -59.05 -16.87
C ALA A 909 -44.25 -57.77 -17.77
N THR A 910 -44.24 -57.79 -19.12
CA THR A 910 -45.40 -57.91 -20.06
C THR A 910 -46.35 -56.69 -20.05
N LEU A 911 -46.62 -55.91 -21.12
CA LEU A 911 -46.17 -55.86 -22.54
C LEU A 911 -46.58 -54.50 -23.23
N LEU A 912 -46.00 -54.15 -24.40
CA LEU A 912 -46.42 -53.10 -25.38
C LEU A 912 -46.36 -51.61 -24.88
N GLY A 913 -46.40 -50.56 -25.72
CA GLY A 913 -46.31 -50.44 -27.19
C GLY A 913 -46.75 -49.04 -27.70
N SER A 914 -46.00 -48.45 -28.64
CA SER A 914 -46.31 -47.31 -29.57
C SER A 914 -47.41 -46.26 -29.25
N GLY A 915 -47.09 -44.97 -29.44
CA GLY A 915 -48.01 -44.04 -30.14
C GLY A 915 -48.17 -42.61 -29.62
N ASP A 916 -47.85 -41.67 -30.51
CA ASP A 916 -48.50 -40.38 -30.79
C ASP A 916 -48.58 -39.21 -29.79
N ILE A 917 -48.48 -38.02 -30.40
CA ILE A 917 -48.60 -36.66 -29.83
C ILE A 917 -49.99 -36.13 -30.21
N PRO A 918 -50.60 -35.25 -29.40
CA PRO A 918 -50.96 -33.94 -29.98
C PRO A 918 -50.73 -32.75 -29.03
N ASP A 919 -50.77 -31.56 -29.62
CA ASP A 919 -50.79 -30.27 -28.92
C ASP A 919 -51.99 -30.11 -27.97
N ILE A 920 -51.89 -29.16 -27.03
CA ILE A 920 -52.82 -28.02 -26.98
C ILE A 920 -52.24 -26.85 -26.17
N THR A 921 -52.79 -25.66 -26.43
CA THR A 921 -52.40 -24.34 -25.92
C THR A 921 -52.87 -24.08 -24.47
N ASP A 922 -52.22 -23.16 -23.75
CA ASP A 922 -52.73 -21.80 -23.47
C ASP A 922 -52.14 -21.10 -22.23
N ILE A 923 -51.99 -19.77 -22.35
CA ILE A 923 -52.29 -18.71 -21.36
C ILE A 923 -51.81 -18.90 -19.89
N ASP A 924 -50.81 -18.12 -19.45
CA ASP A 924 -51.08 -16.87 -18.68
C ASP A 924 -49.82 -16.00 -18.40
N GLU A 925 -49.99 -14.68 -18.48
CA GLU A 925 -49.27 -13.67 -17.69
C GLU A 925 -50.06 -13.47 -16.35
N PRO A 926 -49.64 -12.72 -15.29
CA PRO A 926 -48.74 -11.55 -15.30
C PRO A 926 -47.91 -11.33 -14.00
N THR A 927 -47.54 -10.06 -13.76
CA THR A 927 -47.15 -9.42 -12.48
C THR A 927 -45.75 -9.65 -11.91
N LEU A 928 -44.85 -8.72 -12.28
CA LEU A 928 -44.33 -7.69 -11.36
C LEU A 928 -44.40 -8.00 -9.85
N PHE A 929 -43.23 -8.26 -9.25
CA PHE A 929 -42.67 -7.42 -8.18
C PHE A 929 -41.14 -7.49 -8.18
#